data_AF-A0A124FT71-F1
#
_entry.id   AF-A0A124FT71-F1
#
_cell.length_a   1.000
_cell.length_b   1.000
_cell.length_c   1.000
_cell.angle_alpha   90.00
_cell.angle_beta   90.00
_cell.angle_gamma   90.00
#
_symmetry.space_group_name_H-M   'P 1'
#
loop_
_entity.id
_entity.type
_entity.pdbx_description
1 polymer ?
#
loop_
_entity_poly.entity_id
_entity_poly.type
_entity_poly.pdbx_seq_one_letter_code
_entity_poly.pdbx_strand_id
1 'polypeptide(L)'
;MLATIFKRAAALITYLLKQWQTRRGIAALLFFALTTLLLSIEIVPHRVSLSEGQVSTKDIFATRDIVFIDQERTENLQEQAASSVRNQYDRDAMVSGAVQNDVAGALAEVKKIQGDTSTSLQDRLNRLRKLLPVYNLPEETLAGLAAPSQKELQLTEQGVNGLISQAMDSEQGVTQVNLEDTKSVIEVKIRRLDLREPYEELGVLLMKKFLRPNTFLNVEKTRLLREAAKKTVPIQQVTIIKGEKIVGAGEIVRADQMAKLKALGLTKSYFPWRTLLGNALLVILLMVVVLFYLYQQNKEIYKSPGHLYLLALIAILVLALAKAIVAINSTQWPEFGSLFGYMAPVAAAGMLIAILLDSRLGVLIVAILSFLLMLMSNGQLRFGVVGMVSGLTGIYSVSKLSKSGDLTRAGLYTGLASICAIGVMELSSSTPLGIVITSAALFGITNGIISSILTIGILPYLESTFRITSSVRLLELSYPGNPLLKRLLTEAPGTYHHSILVGNLAEAAAEAIGGDSLLTRVGAYYHDVGKLKRPYFFIENQMNTDNPHDKIAPTLSTLILTFHVKDGVELAREYKLPEDIINIIEQHHGSGLCTYFYHKALENGQNESVTEEEFRYEGPKPQTREAALVMLADSVEAAVRSLQNRTYNRMEGMVHRIVKDKLLDGQLDECDLTFKDLDVIASAFIQVLSGIFHARIEYPDLSKEKEAEGRKAKSAGVRKQFFRARGR
;
A
#
# COMPACT_ATOMS: atom_id res chain seq x y z
N MET A 1 11.98 3.66 -39.12
CA MET A 1 12.87 4.03 -38.00
C MET A 1 12.22 3.77 -36.64
N LEU A 2 11.04 4.35 -36.34
CA LEU A 2 10.27 4.08 -35.11
C LEU A 2 9.94 2.59 -34.91
N ALA A 3 9.48 1.88 -35.94
CA ALA A 3 9.18 0.44 -35.86
C ALA A 3 10.42 -0.42 -35.57
N THR A 4 11.60 0.00 -36.02
CA THR A 4 12.88 -0.67 -35.79
C THR A 4 13.39 -0.46 -34.36
N ILE A 5 13.16 0.74 -33.81
CA ILE A 5 13.44 1.07 -32.40
C ILE A 5 12.51 0.27 -31.49
N PHE A 6 11.21 0.18 -31.80
CA PHE A 6 10.25 -0.63 -31.04
C PHE A 6 10.59 -2.12 -31.05
N LYS A 7 10.99 -2.68 -32.20
CA LYS A 7 11.42 -4.10 -32.28
C LYS A 7 12.70 -4.36 -31.48
N ARG A 8 13.69 -3.44 -31.52
CA ARG A 8 14.93 -3.55 -30.73
C ARG A 8 14.66 -3.40 -29.23
N ALA A 9 13.78 -2.47 -28.84
CA ALA A 9 13.34 -2.31 -27.46
C ALA A 9 12.57 -3.55 -26.97
N ALA A 10 11.66 -4.09 -27.78
CA ALA A 10 10.92 -5.32 -27.44
C ALA A 10 11.85 -6.53 -27.29
N ALA A 11 12.86 -6.67 -28.17
CA ALA A 11 13.88 -7.72 -28.09
C ALA A 11 14.79 -7.58 -26.86
N LEU A 12 15.18 -6.34 -26.52
CA LEU A 12 15.94 -6.04 -25.32
C LEU A 12 15.12 -6.33 -24.05
N ILE A 13 13.84 -5.96 -24.03
CA ILE A 13 12.91 -6.25 -22.94
C ILE A 13 12.72 -7.76 -22.78
N THR A 14 12.54 -8.52 -23.87
CA THR A 14 12.43 -9.99 -23.78
C THR A 14 13.74 -10.66 -23.34
N TYR A 15 14.89 -10.15 -23.77
CA TYR A 15 16.19 -10.62 -23.32
C TYR A 15 16.43 -10.33 -21.82
N LEU A 16 16.16 -9.10 -21.38
CA LEU A 16 16.25 -8.71 -19.98
C LEU A 16 15.24 -9.49 -19.13
N LEU A 17 14.01 -9.68 -19.59
CA LEU A 17 13.02 -10.55 -18.94
C LEU A 17 13.41 -12.03 -18.97
N LYS A 18 14.53 -12.45 -19.56
CA LYS A 18 15.00 -13.85 -19.48
C LYS A 18 15.96 -14.08 -18.32
N GLN A 19 16.61 -13.03 -17.82
CA GLN A 19 17.50 -13.13 -16.67
C GLN A 19 16.71 -13.17 -15.35
N TRP A 20 17.11 -14.02 -14.40
CA TRP A 20 16.36 -14.18 -13.15
C TRP A 20 16.53 -12.97 -12.21
N GLN A 21 17.70 -12.32 -12.22
CA GLN A 21 18.00 -11.14 -11.40
C GLN A 21 17.18 -9.92 -11.81
N THR A 22 17.01 -9.69 -13.12
CA THR A 22 16.18 -8.61 -13.67
C THR A 22 14.69 -8.86 -13.39
N ARG A 23 14.18 -10.10 -13.54
CA ARG A 23 12.81 -10.46 -13.13
C ARG A 23 12.56 -10.17 -11.66
N ARG A 24 13.51 -10.54 -10.80
CA ARG A 24 13.46 -10.27 -9.35
C ARG A 24 13.45 -8.76 -9.07
N GLY A 25 14.29 -7.98 -9.74
CA GLY A 25 14.33 -6.53 -9.63
C GLY A 25 13.04 -5.84 -10.09
N ILE A 26 12.47 -6.28 -11.23
CA ILE A 26 11.20 -5.77 -11.75
C ILE A 26 10.06 -6.07 -10.78
N ALA A 27 9.97 -7.31 -10.27
CA ALA A 27 8.95 -7.69 -9.29
C ALA A 27 9.07 -6.88 -7.99
N ALA A 28 10.29 -6.65 -7.50
CA ALA A 28 10.52 -5.81 -6.33
C ALA A 28 10.09 -4.35 -6.58
N LEU A 29 10.39 -3.80 -7.75
CA LEU A 29 9.99 -2.44 -8.14
C LEU A 29 8.46 -2.33 -8.30
N LEU A 30 7.82 -3.34 -8.88
CA LEU A 30 6.36 -3.41 -8.99
C LEU A 30 5.70 -3.50 -7.61
N PHE A 31 6.21 -4.35 -6.71
CA PHE A 31 5.74 -4.45 -5.34
C PHE A 31 5.89 -3.12 -4.60
N PHE A 32 7.05 -2.48 -4.72
CA PHE A 32 7.31 -1.16 -4.16
C PHE A 32 6.33 -0.11 -4.69
N ALA A 33 6.15 -0.03 -6.00
CA ALA A 33 5.26 0.95 -6.63
C ALA A 33 3.80 0.73 -6.23
N LEU A 34 3.32 -0.51 -6.26
CA LEU A 34 1.94 -0.87 -5.90
C LEU A 34 1.66 -0.61 -4.41
N THR A 35 2.57 -0.99 -3.52
CA THR A 35 2.40 -0.76 -2.07
C THR A 35 2.40 0.74 -1.77
N THR A 36 3.36 1.49 -2.33
CA THR A 36 3.41 2.95 -2.18
C THR A 36 2.14 3.60 -2.71
N LEU A 37 1.63 3.14 -3.86
CA LEU A 37 0.38 3.61 -4.43
C LEU A 37 -0.81 3.32 -3.51
N LEU A 38 -0.94 2.10 -2.96
CA LEU A 38 -2.02 1.75 -2.02
C LEU A 38 -2.01 2.61 -0.75
N LEU A 39 -0.82 2.97 -0.25
CA LEU A 39 -0.68 3.87 0.91
C LEU A 39 -1.01 5.32 0.54
N SER A 40 -0.60 5.79 -0.64
CA SER A 40 -0.69 7.19 -1.05
C SER A 40 -1.98 7.57 -1.77
N ILE A 41 -2.73 6.61 -2.32
CA ILE A 41 -4.09 6.88 -2.79
C ILE A 41 -4.94 7.13 -1.54
N GLU A 42 -5.09 8.37 -1.14
CA GLU A 42 -6.34 8.80 -0.51
C GLU A 42 -7.42 8.61 -1.57
N ILE A 43 -8.35 7.69 -1.34
CA ILE A 43 -9.51 7.54 -2.22
C ILE A 43 -10.38 8.77 -1.97
N VAL A 44 -10.00 9.85 -2.67
CA VAL A 44 -10.69 11.12 -2.89
C VAL A 44 -11.46 11.62 -1.66
N PRO A 45 -10.89 12.52 -0.81
CA PRO A 45 -11.76 13.47 -0.13
C PRO A 45 -12.58 14.13 -1.25
N HIS A 46 -13.91 14.15 -1.15
CA HIS A 46 -14.80 14.72 -2.18
C HIS A 46 -14.36 16.16 -2.52
N ARG A 47 -13.49 16.30 -3.53
CA ARG A 47 -12.95 17.58 -3.98
C ARG A 47 -14.00 18.16 -4.91
N VAL A 48 -14.44 19.37 -4.61
CA VAL A 48 -15.51 19.99 -5.38
C VAL A 48 -14.87 20.81 -6.49
N SER A 49 -14.99 20.33 -7.73
CA SER A 49 -14.61 21.08 -8.92
C SER A 49 -15.66 22.15 -9.20
N LEU A 50 -15.71 23.18 -8.35
CA LEU A 50 -16.56 24.35 -8.53
C LEU A 50 -15.72 25.52 -9.02
N SER A 51 -16.20 26.18 -10.06
CA SER A 51 -15.77 27.52 -10.43
C SER A 51 -16.78 28.54 -9.91
N GLU A 52 -16.32 29.79 -9.74
CA GLU A 52 -17.22 30.91 -9.46
C GLU A 52 -18.29 31.02 -10.55
N GLY A 53 -19.54 31.27 -10.17
CA GLY A 53 -20.68 31.31 -11.09
C GLY A 53 -21.28 29.94 -11.46
N GLN A 54 -20.69 28.82 -11.01
CA GLN A 54 -21.26 27.48 -11.21
C GLN A 54 -22.28 27.15 -10.11
N VAL A 55 -23.33 26.41 -10.46
CA VAL A 55 -24.30 25.88 -9.48
C VAL A 55 -23.71 24.66 -8.77
N SER A 56 -23.71 24.67 -7.44
CA SER A 56 -23.30 23.50 -6.66
C SER A 56 -24.38 22.42 -6.70
N THR A 57 -24.00 21.17 -6.95
CA THR A 57 -24.94 20.03 -6.96
C THR A 57 -25.11 19.38 -5.59
N LYS A 58 -24.31 19.78 -4.58
CA LYS A 58 -24.29 19.20 -3.24
C LYS A 58 -24.03 20.29 -2.18
N ASP A 59 -24.44 20.04 -0.95
CA ASP A 59 -24.04 20.88 0.19
C ASP A 59 -22.57 20.64 0.53
N ILE A 60 -21.82 21.72 0.76
CA ILE A 60 -20.39 21.68 1.09
C ILE A 60 -20.20 22.34 2.45
N PHE A 61 -19.55 21.61 3.36
CA PHE A 61 -19.25 22.05 4.72
C PHE A 61 -17.76 22.18 4.96
N ALA A 62 -17.36 23.03 5.91
CA ALA A 62 -15.98 23.20 6.32
C ALA A 62 -15.43 21.92 7.00
N THR A 63 -14.29 21.43 6.53
CA THR A 63 -13.67 20.18 7.03
C THR A 63 -12.83 20.38 8.30
N ARG A 64 -12.41 21.62 8.58
CA ARG A 64 -11.56 22.02 9.71
C ARG A 64 -11.76 23.49 10.04
N ASP A 65 -11.37 23.88 11.24
CA ASP A 65 -11.29 25.30 11.63
C ASP A 65 -10.13 25.96 10.86
N ILE A 66 -10.36 27.14 10.30
CA ILE A 66 -9.30 27.95 9.69
C ILE A 66 -9.58 29.43 9.87
N VAL A 67 -8.53 30.17 10.23
CA VAL A 67 -8.50 31.63 10.15
C VAL A 67 -7.63 31.98 8.96
N PHE A 68 -8.17 32.70 7.99
CA PHE A 68 -7.40 33.17 6.84
C PHE A 68 -7.61 34.67 6.62
N ILE A 69 -6.62 35.28 5.98
CA ILE A 69 -6.65 36.71 5.64
C ILE A 69 -7.41 36.87 4.34
N ASP A 70 -8.48 37.68 4.37
CA ASP A 70 -9.23 38.07 3.18
C ASP A 70 -8.48 39.21 2.50
N GLN A 71 -7.57 38.82 1.60
CA GLN A 71 -6.67 39.74 0.92
C GLN A 71 -7.42 40.72 0.01
N GLU A 72 -8.45 40.24 -0.71
CA GLU A 72 -9.24 41.06 -1.61
C GLU A 72 -10.04 42.13 -0.85
N ARG A 73 -10.69 41.75 0.25
CA ARG A 73 -11.39 42.72 1.11
C ARG A 73 -10.44 43.72 1.76
N THR A 74 -9.25 43.26 2.15
CA THR A 74 -8.21 44.13 2.74
C THR A 74 -7.70 45.13 1.69
N GLU A 75 -7.42 44.69 0.47
CA GLU A 75 -6.96 45.54 -0.64
C GLU A 75 -8.01 46.57 -1.03
N ASN A 76 -9.28 46.17 -1.16
CA ASN A 76 -10.39 47.09 -1.44
C ASN A 76 -10.52 48.20 -0.39
N LEU A 77 -10.40 47.87 0.90
CA LEU A 77 -10.44 48.86 1.97
C LEU A 77 -9.20 49.77 1.96
N GLN A 78 -8.03 49.23 1.62
CA GLN A 78 -6.81 50.03 1.44
C GLN A 78 -6.95 51.03 0.28
N GLU A 79 -7.55 50.63 -0.84
CA GLU A 79 -7.81 51.52 -1.96
C GLU A 79 -8.84 52.61 -1.65
N GLN A 80 -9.90 52.27 -0.93
CA GLN A 80 -10.88 53.25 -0.44
C GLN A 80 -10.24 54.26 0.54
N ALA A 81 -9.38 53.80 1.44
CA ALA A 81 -8.65 54.67 2.35
C ALA A 81 -7.69 55.61 1.58
N ALA A 82 -7.02 55.10 0.54
CA ALA A 82 -6.14 55.91 -0.29
C ALA A 82 -6.88 56.94 -1.15
N SER A 83 -8.04 56.60 -1.71
CA SER A 83 -8.82 57.52 -2.54
C SER A 83 -9.48 58.64 -1.73
N SER A 84 -9.73 58.41 -0.44
CA SER A 84 -10.28 59.40 0.49
C SER A 84 -9.28 60.51 0.88
N VAL A 85 -7.99 60.34 0.59
CA VAL A 85 -6.95 61.35 0.88
C VAL A 85 -7.01 62.49 -0.14
N ARG A 86 -7.32 63.69 0.35
CA ARG A 86 -7.31 64.93 -0.44
C ARG A 86 -5.91 65.25 -0.98
N ASN A 87 -5.87 65.74 -2.22
CA ASN A 87 -4.65 66.25 -2.85
C ASN A 87 -4.00 67.36 -2.02
N GLN A 88 -2.68 67.31 -1.88
CA GLN A 88 -1.89 68.32 -1.18
C GLN A 88 -1.24 69.26 -2.18
N TYR A 89 -1.28 70.56 -1.89
CA TYR A 89 -0.70 71.59 -2.75
C TYR A 89 0.38 72.37 -2.00
N ASP A 90 1.46 72.70 -2.70
CA ASP A 90 2.52 73.57 -2.21
C ASP A 90 2.42 74.93 -2.87
N ARG A 91 2.76 75.98 -2.10
CA ARG A 91 2.76 77.36 -2.58
C ARG A 91 4.18 77.80 -2.89
N ASP A 92 4.33 78.48 -4.01
CA ASP A 92 5.54 79.17 -4.39
C ASP A 92 5.41 80.67 -4.05
N ALA A 93 6.03 81.06 -2.93
CA ALA A 93 6.05 82.45 -2.48
C ALA A 93 6.82 83.38 -3.45
N MET A 94 7.74 82.83 -4.26
CA MET A 94 8.49 83.63 -5.24
C MET A 94 7.57 84.12 -6.37
N VAL A 95 6.54 83.36 -6.71
CA VAL A 95 5.58 83.75 -7.75
C VAL A 95 4.74 84.94 -7.29
N SER A 96 4.29 84.96 -6.03
CA SER A 96 3.55 86.10 -5.45
C SER A 96 4.39 87.39 -5.51
N GLY A 97 5.64 87.32 -5.04
CA GLY A 97 6.57 88.46 -5.12
C GLY A 97 6.89 88.89 -6.56
N ALA A 98 7.06 87.94 -7.47
CA ALA A 98 7.31 88.25 -8.88
C ALA A 98 6.12 88.94 -9.55
N VAL A 99 4.88 88.52 -9.28
CA VAL A 99 3.68 89.19 -9.81
C VAL A 99 3.57 90.62 -9.30
N GLN A 100 3.81 90.85 -8.00
CA GLN A 100 3.80 92.19 -7.42
C GLN A 100 4.88 93.09 -8.04
N ASN A 101 6.08 92.55 -8.26
CA ASN A 101 7.16 93.26 -8.92
C ASN A 101 6.86 93.58 -10.39
N ASP A 102 6.19 92.67 -11.11
CA ASP A 102 5.78 92.88 -12.50
C ASP A 102 4.74 94.03 -12.60
N VAL A 103 3.77 94.06 -11.67
CA VAL A 103 2.78 95.14 -11.56
C VAL A 103 3.45 96.48 -11.21
N ALA A 104 4.33 96.49 -10.21
CA ALA A 104 5.08 97.67 -9.81
C ALA A 104 5.99 98.20 -10.94
N GLY A 105 6.67 97.29 -11.66
CA GLY A 105 7.50 97.62 -12.81
C GLY A 105 6.70 98.25 -13.95
N ALA A 106 5.52 97.71 -14.27
CA ALA A 106 4.64 98.28 -15.28
C ALA A 106 4.15 99.69 -14.88
N LEU A 107 3.79 99.91 -13.62
CA LEU A 107 3.41 101.23 -13.10
C LEU A 107 4.59 102.22 -13.09
N ALA A 108 5.80 101.76 -12.81
CA ALA A 108 7.01 102.57 -12.86
C ALA A 108 7.33 103.04 -14.30
N GLU A 109 7.11 102.20 -15.30
CA GLU A 109 7.23 102.60 -16.71
C GLU A 109 6.14 103.60 -17.12
N VAL A 110 4.90 103.42 -16.66
CA VAL A 110 3.83 104.43 -16.84
C VAL A 110 4.25 105.76 -16.20
N LYS A 111 4.84 105.74 -14.99
CA LYS A 111 5.38 106.93 -14.32
C LYS A 111 6.50 107.60 -15.12
N LYS A 112 7.43 106.84 -15.71
CA LYS A 112 8.49 107.38 -16.59
C LYS A 112 7.90 108.06 -17.82
N ILE A 113 6.90 107.44 -18.45
CA ILE A 113 6.22 108.01 -19.62
C ILE A 113 5.47 109.29 -19.24
N GLN A 114 4.83 109.33 -18.07
CA GLN A 114 4.18 110.54 -17.54
C GLN A 114 5.18 111.68 -17.23
N GLY A 115 6.38 111.35 -16.75
CA GLY A 115 7.41 112.32 -16.36
C GLY A 115 8.24 112.90 -17.51
N ASP A 116 8.22 112.27 -18.69
CA ASP A 116 8.95 112.71 -19.89
C ASP A 116 8.24 113.89 -20.59
N THR A 117 8.32 115.07 -19.98
CA THR A 117 7.75 116.33 -20.48
C THR A 117 8.41 116.86 -21.76
N SER A 118 9.50 116.23 -22.22
CA SER A 118 10.23 116.61 -23.43
C SER A 118 9.62 116.05 -24.73
N THR A 119 8.64 115.13 -24.63
CA THR A 119 8.01 114.44 -25.76
C THR A 119 6.58 114.89 -26.02
N SER A 120 6.17 114.82 -27.30
CA SER A 120 4.81 115.16 -27.73
C SER A 120 3.77 114.26 -27.04
N LEU A 121 2.55 114.76 -26.85
CA LEU A 121 1.45 113.97 -26.28
C LEU A 121 1.20 112.70 -27.11
N GLN A 122 1.31 112.80 -28.43
CA GLN A 122 1.18 111.65 -29.36
C GLN A 122 2.28 110.60 -29.15
N ASP A 123 3.51 110.99 -28.85
CA ASP A 123 4.59 110.03 -28.56
C ASP A 123 4.36 109.29 -27.23
N ARG A 124 3.86 109.99 -26.20
CA ARG A 124 3.51 109.38 -24.92
C ARG A 124 2.35 108.39 -25.05
N LEU A 125 1.32 108.73 -25.82
CA LEU A 125 0.21 107.82 -26.15
C LEU A 125 0.70 106.57 -26.88
N ASN A 126 1.59 106.72 -27.87
CA ASN A 126 2.16 105.59 -28.61
C ASN A 126 3.03 104.69 -27.71
N ARG A 127 3.79 105.25 -26.77
CA ARG A 127 4.56 104.49 -25.77
C ARG A 127 3.66 103.73 -24.80
N LEU A 128 2.58 104.35 -24.30
CA LEU A 128 1.59 103.68 -23.45
C LEU A 128 0.87 102.54 -24.20
N ARG A 129 0.51 102.77 -25.46
CA ARG A 129 -0.11 101.75 -26.33
C ARG A 129 0.83 100.55 -26.57
N LYS A 130 2.14 100.79 -26.69
CA LYS A 130 3.16 99.71 -26.78
C LYS A 130 3.32 98.93 -25.48
N LEU A 131 3.15 99.56 -24.32
CA LEU A 131 3.30 98.91 -23.01
C LEU A 131 2.07 98.08 -22.62
N LEU A 132 0.88 98.51 -23.05
CA LEU A 132 -0.42 97.85 -22.81
C LEU A 132 -1.10 97.39 -24.11
N PRO A 133 -0.46 96.54 -24.94
CA PRO A 133 -0.98 96.21 -26.28
C PRO A 133 -2.22 95.30 -26.27
N VAL A 134 -2.50 94.64 -25.14
CA VAL A 134 -3.45 93.52 -25.05
C VAL A 134 -4.92 93.96 -24.92
N TYR A 135 -5.19 95.23 -24.59
CA TYR A 135 -6.51 95.63 -24.10
C TYR A 135 -7.25 96.70 -24.91
N ASN A 136 -6.67 97.15 -26.03
CA ASN A 136 -7.29 98.09 -26.98
C ASN A 136 -8.04 99.25 -26.28
N LEU A 137 -7.34 99.92 -25.36
CA LEU A 137 -7.90 100.97 -24.51
C LEU A 137 -8.47 102.13 -25.35
N PRO A 138 -9.62 102.73 -24.94
CA PRO A 138 -10.12 103.96 -25.53
C PRO A 138 -9.04 105.04 -25.54
N GLU A 139 -9.02 105.86 -26.59
CA GLU A 139 -8.03 106.94 -26.71
C GLU A 139 -8.15 107.96 -25.56
N GLU A 140 -9.36 108.11 -25.00
CA GLU A 140 -9.65 108.91 -23.80
C GLU A 140 -8.95 108.36 -22.54
N THR A 141 -8.99 107.04 -22.32
CA THR A 141 -8.28 106.38 -21.20
C THR A 141 -6.77 106.55 -21.33
N LEU A 142 -6.23 106.37 -22.54
CA LEU A 142 -4.79 106.56 -22.81
C LEU A 142 -4.37 108.03 -22.62
N ALA A 143 -5.21 108.99 -23.02
CA ALA A 143 -4.98 110.41 -22.79
C ALA A 143 -4.97 110.77 -21.31
N GLY A 144 -5.89 110.21 -20.52
CA GLY A 144 -5.92 110.39 -19.07
C GLY A 144 -4.70 109.76 -18.37
N LEU A 145 -4.18 108.64 -18.88
CA LEU A 145 -2.96 107.99 -18.36
C LEU A 145 -1.68 108.71 -18.79
N ALA A 146 -1.71 109.51 -19.85
CA ALA A 146 -0.57 110.32 -20.30
C ALA A 146 -0.36 111.59 -19.44
N ALA A 147 -1.38 112.01 -18.68
CA ALA A 147 -1.30 113.13 -17.75
C ALA A 147 -0.62 112.70 -16.43
N PRO A 148 0.36 113.46 -15.91
CA PRO A 148 1.11 113.07 -14.72
C PRO A 148 0.24 113.10 -13.46
N SER A 149 0.12 111.95 -12.79
CA SER A 149 -0.47 111.85 -11.44
C SER A 149 0.24 110.80 -10.60
N GLN A 150 1.24 111.25 -9.83
CA GLN A 150 2.01 110.37 -8.96
C GLN A 150 1.16 109.78 -7.81
N LYS A 151 0.17 110.55 -7.32
CA LYS A 151 -0.71 110.11 -6.23
C LYS A 151 -1.60 108.94 -6.65
N GLU A 152 -2.21 109.02 -7.83
CA GLU A 152 -3.12 107.97 -8.33
C GLU A 152 -2.37 106.69 -8.70
N LEU A 153 -1.16 106.80 -9.30
CA LEU A 153 -0.30 105.64 -9.57
C LEU A 153 0.10 104.91 -8.28
N GLN A 154 0.43 105.64 -7.22
CA GLN A 154 0.80 105.05 -5.94
C GLN A 154 -0.39 104.36 -5.25
N LEU A 155 -1.58 104.96 -5.32
CA LEU A 155 -2.82 104.35 -4.81
C LEU A 155 -3.19 103.08 -5.60
N THR A 156 -3.00 103.10 -6.92
CA THR A 156 -3.24 101.93 -7.78
C THR A 156 -2.25 100.81 -7.48
N GLU A 157 -0.96 101.14 -7.31
CA GLU A 157 0.06 100.16 -6.94
C GLU A 157 -0.26 99.49 -5.60
N GLN A 158 -0.52 100.29 -4.56
CA GLN A 158 -0.83 99.78 -3.22
C GLN A 158 -2.12 98.95 -3.20
N GLY A 159 -3.16 99.42 -3.88
CA GLY A 159 -4.45 98.75 -3.96
C GLY A 159 -4.40 97.42 -4.72
N VAL A 160 -3.81 97.43 -5.93
CA VAL A 160 -3.72 96.24 -6.79
C VAL A 160 -2.77 95.21 -6.19
N ASN A 161 -1.58 95.61 -5.73
CA ASN A 161 -0.65 94.67 -5.09
C ASN A 161 -1.21 94.12 -3.78
N GLY A 162 -1.92 94.93 -2.98
CA GLY A 162 -2.58 94.46 -1.75
C GLY A 162 -3.63 93.38 -2.02
N LEU A 163 -4.44 93.55 -3.06
CA LEU A 163 -5.44 92.56 -3.47
C LEU A 163 -4.82 91.29 -4.07
N ILE A 164 -3.76 91.44 -4.87
CA ILE A 164 -3.00 90.30 -5.42
C ILE A 164 -2.35 89.50 -4.28
N SER A 165 -1.67 90.16 -3.33
CA SER A 165 -1.10 89.49 -2.15
C SER A 165 -2.18 88.74 -1.37
N GLN A 166 -3.29 89.40 -1.07
CA GLN A 166 -4.38 88.78 -0.30
C GLN A 166 -4.92 87.51 -0.97
N ALA A 167 -5.06 87.51 -2.29
CA ALA A 167 -5.54 86.34 -3.03
C ALA A 167 -4.48 85.23 -3.10
N MET A 168 -3.24 85.58 -3.41
CA MET A 168 -2.14 84.63 -3.57
C MET A 168 -1.67 84.02 -2.23
N ASP A 169 -1.80 84.75 -1.13
CA ASP A 169 -1.39 84.32 0.21
C ASP A 169 -2.52 83.61 0.99
N SER A 170 -3.73 83.54 0.42
CA SER A 170 -4.89 82.85 1.01
C SER A 170 -4.65 81.35 1.21
N GLU A 171 -5.47 80.68 2.04
CA GLU A 171 -5.29 79.24 2.33
C GLU A 171 -5.27 78.35 1.09
N GLN A 172 -6.08 78.70 0.09
CA GLN A 172 -6.19 77.99 -1.18
C GLN A 172 -5.14 78.47 -2.21
N GLY A 173 -4.68 79.72 -2.08
CA GLY A 173 -3.84 80.40 -3.06
C GLY A 173 -4.48 80.41 -4.47
N VAL A 174 -3.67 80.71 -5.48
CA VAL A 174 -4.12 80.73 -6.87
C VAL A 174 -3.57 79.49 -7.58
N THR A 175 -4.46 78.57 -7.90
CA THR A 175 -4.21 77.37 -8.70
C THR A 175 -4.61 77.62 -10.16
N GLN A 176 -4.25 76.71 -11.06
CA GLN A 176 -4.73 76.74 -12.45
C GLN A 176 -6.26 76.64 -12.53
N VAL A 177 -6.91 75.97 -11.58
CA VAL A 177 -8.36 75.68 -11.60
C VAL A 177 -9.18 76.90 -11.15
N ASN A 178 -8.73 77.64 -10.14
CA ASN A 178 -9.46 78.79 -9.59
C ASN A 178 -8.93 80.15 -10.09
N LEU A 179 -8.03 80.19 -11.07
CA LEU A 179 -7.40 81.42 -11.56
C LEU A 179 -8.43 82.43 -12.11
N GLU A 180 -9.34 81.99 -12.98
CA GLU A 180 -10.33 82.88 -13.62
C GLU A 180 -11.38 83.39 -12.63
N ASP A 181 -11.80 82.54 -11.69
CA ASP A 181 -12.68 82.95 -10.58
C ASP A 181 -11.97 83.99 -9.71
N THR A 182 -10.69 83.79 -9.42
CA THR A 182 -9.89 84.74 -8.62
C THR A 182 -9.73 86.08 -9.35
N LYS A 183 -9.46 86.08 -10.66
CA LYS A 183 -9.40 87.32 -11.47
C LYS A 183 -10.72 88.10 -11.39
N SER A 184 -11.85 87.40 -11.50
CA SER A 184 -13.18 88.01 -11.42
C SER A 184 -13.45 88.63 -10.05
N VAL A 185 -13.07 87.95 -8.96
CA VAL A 185 -13.20 88.47 -7.59
C VAL A 185 -12.32 89.69 -7.37
N ILE A 186 -11.06 89.66 -7.83
CA ILE A 186 -10.15 90.80 -7.67
C ILE A 186 -10.62 91.98 -8.52
N GLU A 187 -11.12 91.76 -9.74
CA GLU A 187 -11.68 92.83 -10.58
C GLU A 187 -12.78 93.59 -9.84
N VAL A 188 -13.76 92.89 -9.26
CA VAL A 188 -14.84 93.54 -8.47
C VAL A 188 -14.27 94.33 -7.28
N LYS A 189 -13.20 93.84 -6.64
CA LYS A 189 -12.55 94.56 -5.53
C LYS A 189 -11.79 95.79 -6.00
N ILE A 190 -11.13 95.75 -7.16
CA ILE A 190 -10.41 96.91 -7.73
C ILE A 190 -11.39 98.05 -8.03
N ARG A 191 -12.55 97.74 -8.61
CA ARG A 191 -13.61 98.73 -8.90
C ARG A 191 -14.22 99.38 -7.65
N ARG A 192 -13.92 98.86 -6.46
CA ARG A 192 -14.33 99.42 -5.16
C ARG A 192 -13.25 100.25 -4.49
N LEU A 193 -12.05 100.36 -5.06
CA LEU A 193 -10.92 101.09 -4.47
C LEU A 193 -11.02 102.62 -4.61
N ASP A 194 -12.13 103.16 -5.10
CA ASP A 194 -12.38 104.60 -5.31
C ASP A 194 -11.22 105.27 -6.08
N LEU A 195 -10.66 104.55 -7.06
CA LEU A 195 -9.61 105.02 -7.96
C LEU A 195 -10.22 105.89 -9.04
N ARG A 196 -9.56 107.00 -9.39
CA ARG A 196 -10.06 107.87 -10.46
C ARG A 196 -9.89 107.21 -11.82
N GLU A 197 -10.89 107.26 -12.71
CA GLU A 197 -10.69 106.92 -14.12
C GLU A 197 -9.63 107.87 -14.73
N PRO A 198 -8.57 107.35 -15.39
CA PRO A 198 -8.42 105.99 -15.96
C PRO A 198 -7.58 104.97 -15.14
N TYR A 199 -7.22 105.27 -13.90
CA TYR A 199 -6.36 104.44 -13.06
C TYR A 199 -7.05 103.15 -12.56
N GLU A 200 -8.38 103.18 -12.41
CA GLU A 200 -9.18 101.98 -12.13
C GLU A 200 -9.01 100.92 -13.25
N GLU A 201 -9.20 101.33 -14.52
CA GLU A 201 -9.05 100.43 -15.66
C GLU A 201 -7.62 99.88 -15.73
N LEU A 202 -6.62 100.74 -15.54
CA LEU A 202 -5.21 100.32 -15.47
C LEU A 202 -4.99 99.23 -14.43
N GLY A 203 -5.55 99.36 -13.22
CA GLY A 203 -5.44 98.35 -12.17
C GLY A 203 -6.03 97.00 -12.56
N VAL A 204 -7.22 96.99 -13.17
CA VAL A 204 -7.87 95.76 -13.67
C VAL A 204 -7.01 95.11 -14.77
N LEU A 205 -6.45 95.91 -15.68
CA LEU A 205 -5.59 95.41 -16.76
C LEU A 205 -4.30 94.77 -16.25
N LEU A 206 -3.63 95.43 -15.31
CA LEU A 206 -2.38 94.91 -14.73
C LEU A 206 -2.64 93.61 -13.98
N MET A 207 -3.72 93.53 -13.19
CA MET A 207 -4.13 92.30 -12.53
C MET A 207 -4.39 91.17 -13.55
N LYS A 208 -5.20 91.43 -14.58
CA LYS A 208 -5.53 90.40 -15.59
C LYS A 208 -4.30 89.90 -16.35
N LYS A 209 -3.33 90.77 -16.59
CA LYS A 209 -2.10 90.46 -17.34
C LYS A 209 -1.10 89.67 -16.50
N PHE A 210 -0.91 90.04 -15.23
CA PHE A 210 0.20 89.52 -14.42
C PHE A 210 -0.22 88.44 -13.43
N LEU A 211 -1.47 88.38 -12.99
CA LEU A 211 -1.93 87.34 -12.06
C LEU A 211 -1.79 85.95 -12.69
N ARG A 212 -1.01 85.10 -12.05
CA ARG A 212 -0.70 83.72 -12.46
C ARG A 212 -0.71 82.77 -11.25
N PRO A 213 -0.90 81.45 -11.46
CA PRO A 213 -0.95 80.49 -10.36
C PRO A 213 0.35 80.45 -9.56
N ASN A 214 0.23 80.42 -8.23
CA ASN A 214 1.33 80.22 -7.29
C ASN A 214 1.20 78.93 -6.46
N THR A 215 0.10 78.20 -6.62
CA THR A 215 -0.16 76.97 -5.87
C THR A 215 -0.17 75.76 -6.82
N PHE A 216 0.71 74.78 -6.58
CA PHE A 216 0.91 73.60 -7.42
C PHE A 216 0.71 72.30 -6.65
N LEU A 217 0.25 71.24 -7.33
CA LEU A 217 0.01 69.93 -6.72
C LEU A 217 1.33 69.27 -6.28
N ASN A 218 1.48 68.98 -4.98
CA ASN A 218 2.58 68.16 -4.49
C ASN A 218 2.21 66.67 -4.61
N VAL A 219 2.62 66.07 -5.71
CA VAL A 219 2.38 64.65 -6.02
C VAL A 219 2.98 63.73 -4.97
N GLU A 220 4.19 64.05 -4.47
CA GLU A 220 4.92 63.17 -3.55
C GLU A 220 4.32 63.18 -2.15
N LYS A 221 3.98 64.35 -1.61
CA LYS A 221 3.30 64.47 -0.32
C LYS A 221 1.91 63.82 -0.35
N THR A 222 1.19 63.98 -1.47
CA THR A 222 -0.09 63.29 -1.68
C THR A 222 0.10 61.77 -1.73
N ARG A 223 1.14 61.27 -2.43
CA ARG A 223 1.46 59.85 -2.52
C ARG A 223 1.80 59.26 -1.15
N LEU A 224 2.66 59.92 -0.37
CA LEU A 224 3.06 59.47 0.96
C LEU A 224 1.87 59.39 1.93
N LEU A 225 0.97 60.38 1.90
CA LEU A 225 -0.26 60.34 2.72
C LEU A 225 -1.20 59.22 2.30
N ARG A 226 -1.33 58.95 0.99
CA ARG A 226 -2.10 57.80 0.48
C ARG A 226 -1.50 56.47 0.94
N GLU A 227 -0.19 56.31 0.90
CA GLU A 227 0.49 55.11 1.39
C GLU A 227 0.36 54.94 2.91
N ALA A 228 0.44 56.02 3.67
CA ALA A 228 0.20 56.00 5.11
C ALA A 228 -1.24 55.56 5.42
N ALA A 229 -2.24 56.07 4.68
CA ALA A 229 -3.64 55.68 4.81
C ALA A 229 -3.87 54.19 4.49
N LYS A 230 -3.18 53.63 3.49
CA LYS A 230 -3.22 52.18 3.21
C LYS A 230 -2.70 51.37 4.40
N LYS A 231 -1.61 51.80 5.03
CA LYS A 231 -0.99 51.09 6.16
C LYS A 231 -1.82 51.11 7.44
N THR A 232 -2.73 52.07 7.61
CA THR A 232 -3.62 52.15 8.77
C THR A 232 -4.83 51.19 8.69
N VAL A 233 -5.09 50.57 7.54
CA VAL A 233 -6.21 49.63 7.38
C VAL A 233 -5.87 48.29 8.04
N PRO A 234 -6.66 47.81 9.03
CA PRO A 234 -6.41 46.52 9.65
C PRO A 234 -6.67 45.37 8.69
N ILE A 235 -5.80 44.36 8.71
CA ILE A 235 -5.96 43.13 7.94
C ILE A 235 -7.29 42.46 8.30
N GLN A 236 -8.09 42.15 7.29
CA GLN A 236 -9.38 41.50 7.49
C GLN A 236 -9.17 39.98 7.62
N GLN A 237 -9.57 39.42 8.74
CA GLN A 237 -9.48 37.98 9.01
C GLN A 237 -10.88 37.37 9.02
N VAL A 238 -11.03 36.24 8.34
CA VAL A 238 -12.27 35.45 8.33
C VAL A 238 -11.99 34.14 9.05
N THR A 239 -12.78 33.87 10.08
CA THR A 239 -12.76 32.61 10.83
C THR A 239 -13.85 31.70 10.28
N ILE A 240 -13.46 30.49 9.86
CA ILE A 240 -14.37 29.42 9.47
C ILE A 240 -14.31 28.33 10.54
N ILE A 241 -15.47 27.87 11.01
CA ILE A 241 -15.57 26.79 11.99
C ILE A 241 -15.90 25.48 11.27
N LYS A 242 -15.31 24.38 11.71
CA LYS A 242 -15.57 23.01 11.23
C LYS A 242 -17.08 22.72 11.31
N GLY A 243 -17.64 22.24 10.21
CA GLY A 243 -19.08 21.99 10.07
C GLY A 243 -19.92 23.19 9.61
N GLU A 244 -19.34 24.38 9.46
CA GLU A 244 -20.01 25.54 8.84
C GLU A 244 -20.36 25.21 7.38
N LYS A 245 -21.60 25.52 6.97
CA LYS A 245 -22.06 25.36 5.59
C LYS A 245 -21.44 26.47 4.73
N ILE A 246 -20.67 26.08 3.71
CA ILE A 246 -19.97 27.01 2.80
C ILE A 246 -20.80 27.27 1.53
N VAL A 247 -21.33 26.22 0.91
CA VAL A 247 -22.19 26.32 -0.29
C VAL A 247 -23.35 25.34 -0.18
N GLY A 248 -24.56 25.78 -0.52
CA GLY A 248 -25.74 24.92 -0.60
C GLY A 248 -25.92 24.21 -1.94
N ALA A 249 -26.56 23.03 -1.93
CA ALA A 249 -27.03 22.39 -3.15
C ALA A 249 -28.05 23.29 -3.87
N GLY A 250 -27.82 23.56 -5.16
CA GLY A 250 -28.62 24.47 -5.97
C GLY A 250 -28.19 25.94 -5.91
N GLU A 251 -27.22 26.31 -5.05
CA GLU A 251 -26.71 27.67 -4.96
C GLU A 251 -25.63 27.94 -6.03
N ILE A 252 -25.62 29.15 -6.56
CA ILE A 252 -24.55 29.66 -7.42
C ILE A 252 -23.36 30.05 -6.52
N VAL A 253 -22.18 29.52 -6.83
CA VAL A 253 -20.96 29.77 -6.06
C VAL A 253 -20.51 31.22 -6.22
N ARG A 254 -20.54 31.96 -5.12
CA ARG A 254 -20.10 33.36 -5.03
C ARG A 254 -18.58 33.48 -4.81
N ALA A 255 -18.01 34.65 -5.10
CA ALA A 255 -16.58 34.94 -4.94
C ALA A 255 -16.08 34.70 -3.50
N ASP A 256 -16.85 35.11 -2.50
CA ASP A 256 -16.55 34.92 -1.07
C ASP A 256 -16.54 33.43 -0.69
N GLN A 257 -17.51 32.65 -1.19
CA GLN A 257 -17.55 31.21 -1.01
C GLN A 257 -16.35 30.54 -1.69
N MET A 258 -15.93 31.01 -2.86
CA MET A 258 -14.74 30.52 -3.55
C MET A 258 -13.45 30.80 -2.76
N ALA A 259 -13.34 31.99 -2.14
CA ALA A 259 -12.23 32.32 -1.26
C ALA A 259 -12.18 31.39 -0.03
N LYS A 260 -13.32 31.12 0.61
CA LYS A 260 -13.44 30.14 1.71
C LYS A 260 -13.03 28.73 1.26
N LEU A 261 -13.49 28.27 0.09
CA LEU A 261 -13.14 26.96 -0.46
C LEU A 261 -11.64 26.84 -0.80
N LYS A 262 -11.01 27.91 -1.31
CA LYS A 262 -9.56 28.01 -1.54
C LYS A 262 -8.77 27.97 -0.23
N ALA A 263 -9.19 28.72 0.79
CA ALA A 263 -8.56 28.71 2.11
C ALA A 263 -8.64 27.34 2.78
N LEU A 264 -9.78 26.65 2.64
CA LEU A 264 -9.96 25.27 3.12
C LEU A 264 -9.16 24.23 2.32
N GLY A 265 -8.52 24.62 1.20
CA GLY A 265 -7.75 23.71 0.34
C GLY A 265 -8.62 22.76 -0.47
N LEU A 266 -9.91 23.06 -0.63
CA LEU A 266 -10.88 22.20 -1.31
C LEU A 266 -10.86 22.34 -2.85
N THR A 267 -10.14 23.34 -3.38
CA THR A 267 -10.16 23.74 -4.81
C THR A 267 -8.85 23.55 -5.58
N LYS A 268 -7.67 23.42 -4.93
CA LYS A 268 -6.39 23.22 -5.62
C LYS A 268 -5.70 21.92 -5.22
N SER A 269 -5.32 21.12 -6.22
CA SER A 269 -4.53 19.90 -6.08
C SER A 269 -3.04 20.24 -6.04
N TYR A 270 -2.47 20.46 -4.86
CA TYR A 270 -1.02 20.28 -4.72
C TYR A 270 -0.76 18.78 -4.67
N PHE A 271 0.05 18.25 -5.59
CA PHE A 271 0.53 16.87 -5.49
C PHE A 271 1.32 16.74 -4.19
N PRO A 272 0.89 15.91 -3.21
CA PRO A 272 1.52 15.82 -1.90
C PRO A 272 2.81 15.00 -2.00
N TRP A 273 3.80 15.51 -2.73
CA TRP A 273 5.04 14.81 -3.03
C TRP A 273 5.82 14.43 -1.76
N ARG A 274 5.69 15.22 -0.68
CA ARG A 274 6.30 14.91 0.63
C ARG A 274 5.69 13.66 1.26
N THR A 275 4.35 13.54 1.24
CA THR A 275 3.65 12.36 1.76
C THR A 275 3.95 11.13 0.90
N LEU A 276 3.98 11.29 -0.43
CA LEU A 276 4.37 10.21 -1.34
C LEU A 276 5.82 9.74 -1.10
N LEU A 277 6.76 10.68 -0.95
CA LEU A 277 8.16 10.37 -0.67
C LEU A 277 8.32 9.70 0.69
N GLY A 278 7.61 10.18 1.72
CA GLY A 278 7.60 9.56 3.05
C GLY A 278 7.10 8.10 3.01
N ASN A 279 5.96 7.86 2.34
CA ASN A 279 5.42 6.52 2.16
C ASN A 279 6.38 5.63 1.35
N ALA A 280 6.99 6.16 0.28
CA ALA A 280 7.97 5.43 -0.52
C ALA A 280 9.20 5.00 0.32
N LEU A 281 9.79 5.93 1.06
CA LEU A 281 10.94 5.63 1.93
C LEU A 281 10.59 4.59 3.00
N LEU A 282 9.38 4.68 3.57
CA LEU A 282 8.89 3.70 4.52
C LEU A 282 8.75 2.30 3.90
N VAL A 283 8.16 2.19 2.69
CA VAL A 283 8.03 0.90 2.00
C VAL A 283 9.41 0.30 1.71
N ILE A 284 10.39 1.12 1.27
CA ILE A 284 11.77 0.66 1.07
C ILE A 284 12.36 0.13 2.37
N LEU A 285 12.20 0.86 3.48
CA LEU A 285 12.70 0.44 4.79
C LEU A 285 12.11 -0.91 5.21
N LEU A 286 10.80 -1.08 5.09
CA LEU A 286 10.11 -2.32 5.43
C LEU A 286 10.53 -3.49 4.52
N MET A 287 10.72 -3.24 3.23
CA MET A 287 11.25 -4.23 2.29
C MET A 287 12.66 -4.68 2.68
N VAL A 288 13.53 -3.75 3.08
CA VAL A 288 14.89 -4.07 3.54
C VAL A 288 14.84 -4.95 4.78
N VAL A 289 13.96 -4.66 5.74
CA VAL A 289 13.79 -5.50 6.94
C VAL A 289 13.37 -6.93 6.58
N VAL A 290 12.39 -7.09 5.68
CA VAL A 290 11.95 -8.43 5.23
C VAL A 290 13.06 -9.16 4.49
N LEU A 291 13.74 -8.51 3.54
CA LEU A 291 14.82 -9.14 2.78
C LEU A 291 16.01 -9.51 3.66
N PHE A 292 16.36 -8.67 4.64
CA PHE A 292 17.41 -8.95 5.62
C PHE A 292 17.04 -10.14 6.51
N TYR A 293 15.80 -10.20 6.99
CA TYR A 293 15.29 -11.35 7.75
C TYR A 293 15.38 -12.64 6.94
N LEU A 294 14.91 -12.62 5.68
CA LEU A 294 14.99 -13.80 4.79
C LEU A 294 16.44 -14.21 4.52
N TYR A 295 17.35 -13.26 4.31
CA TYR A 295 18.76 -13.56 4.09
C TYR A 295 19.43 -14.23 5.30
N GLN A 296 19.07 -13.82 6.52
CA GLN A 296 19.65 -14.35 7.75
C GLN A 296 19.00 -15.66 8.21
N GLN A 297 17.68 -15.72 8.22
CA GLN A 297 16.92 -16.80 8.87
C GLN A 297 16.35 -17.83 7.90
N ASN A 298 15.99 -17.43 6.67
CA ASN A 298 15.28 -18.28 5.71
C ASN A 298 15.90 -18.19 4.31
N LYS A 299 17.18 -18.61 4.19
CA LYS A 299 17.96 -18.50 2.94
C LYS A 299 17.31 -19.20 1.75
N GLU A 300 16.63 -20.31 1.97
CA GLU A 300 15.94 -21.06 0.90
C GLU A 300 14.76 -20.27 0.32
N ILE A 301 13.99 -19.58 1.16
CA ILE A 301 12.95 -18.64 0.73
C ILE A 301 13.57 -17.45 -0.02
N TYR A 302 14.70 -16.91 0.47
CA TYR A 302 15.40 -15.79 -0.17
C TYR A 302 15.93 -16.13 -1.57
N LYS A 303 16.40 -17.36 -1.78
CA LYS A 303 16.95 -17.82 -3.07
C LYS A 303 15.85 -18.08 -4.09
N SER A 304 14.69 -18.60 -3.66
CA SER A 304 13.58 -18.93 -4.55
C SER A 304 12.78 -17.68 -4.99
N PRO A 305 12.79 -17.31 -6.28
CA PRO A 305 11.98 -16.19 -6.77
C PRO A 305 10.48 -16.44 -6.60
N GLY A 306 10.04 -17.69 -6.72
CA GLY A 306 8.63 -18.08 -6.57
C GLY A 306 8.09 -17.74 -5.18
N HIS A 307 8.83 -18.10 -4.13
CA HIS A 307 8.42 -17.78 -2.76
C HIS A 307 8.37 -16.27 -2.48
N LEU A 308 9.29 -15.48 -3.07
CA LEU A 308 9.25 -14.02 -2.97
C LEU A 308 8.05 -13.41 -3.70
N TYR A 309 7.69 -13.94 -4.87
CA TYR A 309 6.50 -13.49 -5.62
C TYR A 309 5.21 -13.85 -4.87
N LEU A 310 5.15 -15.04 -4.26
CA LEU A 310 4.05 -15.44 -3.41
C LEU A 310 3.88 -14.48 -2.22
N LEU A 311 4.98 -14.18 -1.52
CA LEU A 311 4.98 -13.24 -0.39
C LEU A 311 4.46 -11.85 -0.81
N ALA A 312 4.98 -11.32 -1.91
CA ALA A 312 4.57 -10.04 -2.47
C ALA A 312 3.08 -10.04 -2.89
N LEU A 313 2.61 -11.13 -3.51
CA LEU A 313 1.23 -11.28 -3.94
C LEU A 313 0.26 -11.31 -2.75
N ILE A 314 0.55 -12.10 -1.70
CA ILE A 314 -0.27 -12.18 -0.49
C ILE A 314 -0.35 -10.80 0.18
N ALA A 315 0.79 -10.12 0.35
CA ALA A 315 0.84 -8.79 0.96
C ALA A 315 0.05 -7.75 0.15
N ILE A 316 0.24 -7.68 -1.17
CA ILE A 316 -0.52 -6.75 -2.03
C ILE A 316 -2.01 -7.06 -1.98
N LEU A 317 -2.40 -8.32 -2.09
CA LEU A 317 -3.80 -8.73 -2.11
C LEU A 317 -4.51 -8.30 -0.81
N VAL A 318 -3.90 -8.58 0.34
CA VAL A 318 -4.48 -8.24 1.64
C VAL A 318 -4.49 -6.74 1.88
N LEU A 319 -3.44 -6.00 1.49
CA LEU A 319 -3.44 -4.53 1.57
C LEU A 319 -4.47 -3.91 0.63
N ALA A 320 -4.62 -4.42 -0.59
CA ALA A 320 -5.61 -3.92 -1.54
C ALA A 320 -7.04 -4.15 -1.03
N LEU A 321 -7.32 -5.33 -0.47
CA LEU A 321 -8.62 -5.64 0.13
C LEU A 321 -8.88 -4.80 1.39
N ALA A 322 -7.88 -4.65 2.26
CA ALA A 322 -7.98 -3.78 3.42
C ALA A 322 -8.24 -2.32 3.02
N LYS A 323 -7.56 -1.82 1.97
CA LYS A 323 -7.81 -0.48 1.42
C LYS A 323 -9.24 -0.35 0.90
N ALA A 324 -9.71 -1.34 0.16
CA ALA A 324 -11.07 -1.36 -0.38
C ALA A 324 -12.12 -1.32 0.74
N ILE A 325 -11.93 -2.10 1.81
CA ILE A 325 -12.80 -2.11 3.00
C ILE A 325 -12.80 -0.75 3.71
N VAL A 326 -11.62 -0.17 3.97
CA VAL A 326 -11.49 1.15 4.62
C VAL A 326 -12.10 2.26 3.76
N ALA A 327 -12.13 2.08 2.44
CA ALA A 327 -12.72 3.04 1.51
C ALA A 327 -14.25 3.02 1.46
N ILE A 328 -14.91 2.03 2.08
CA ILE A 328 -16.38 1.95 2.11
C ILE A 328 -16.91 3.05 3.05
N ASN A 329 -17.06 4.26 2.53
CA ASN A 329 -17.72 5.36 3.23
C ASN A 329 -19.21 5.33 2.92
N SER A 330 -20.04 4.94 3.89
CA SER A 330 -21.49 5.02 3.77
C SER A 330 -22.00 6.35 4.32
N THR A 331 -22.47 7.23 3.42
CA THR A 331 -23.00 8.57 3.77
C THR A 331 -24.21 8.50 4.72
N GLN A 332 -24.89 7.36 4.78
CA GLN A 332 -26.09 7.16 5.60
C GLN A 332 -25.78 6.83 7.07
N TRP A 333 -24.61 6.27 7.39
CA TRP A 333 -24.20 5.89 8.75
C TRP A 333 -22.70 6.18 8.99
N PRO A 334 -22.33 7.45 9.22
CA PRO A 334 -20.92 7.87 9.31
C PRO A 334 -20.15 7.17 10.44
N GLU A 335 -20.82 6.90 11.57
CA GLU A 335 -20.23 6.23 12.73
C GLU A 335 -19.82 4.79 12.39
N PHE A 336 -20.68 4.02 11.72
CA PHE A 336 -20.40 2.64 11.31
C PHE A 336 -19.34 2.56 10.20
N GLY A 337 -19.37 3.47 9.23
CA GLY A 337 -18.36 3.53 8.17
C GLY A 337 -16.94 3.74 8.74
N SER A 338 -16.83 4.50 9.83
CA SER A 338 -15.56 4.74 10.51
C SER A 338 -14.97 3.50 11.19
N LEU A 339 -15.73 2.41 11.35
CA LEU A 339 -15.33 1.18 12.06
C LEU A 339 -14.97 0.03 11.10
N PHE A 340 -15.23 0.16 9.79
CA PHE A 340 -14.97 -0.90 8.81
C PHE A 340 -13.51 -1.32 8.71
N GLY A 341 -12.56 -0.47 9.15
CA GLY A 341 -11.15 -0.86 9.27
C GLY A 341 -10.92 -2.11 10.12
N TYR A 342 -11.82 -2.43 11.07
CA TYR A 342 -11.75 -3.66 11.87
C TYR A 342 -11.99 -4.94 11.05
N MET A 343 -12.60 -4.85 9.87
CA MET A 343 -12.85 -5.99 8.98
C MET A 343 -11.65 -6.35 8.10
N ALA A 344 -10.55 -5.58 8.15
CA ALA A 344 -9.37 -5.82 7.34
C ALA A 344 -8.78 -7.23 7.60
N PRO A 345 -8.64 -8.10 6.58
CA PRO A 345 -8.32 -9.51 6.77
C PRO A 345 -6.80 -9.76 6.90
N VAL A 346 -6.13 -9.02 7.80
CA VAL A 346 -4.69 -9.19 8.05
C VAL A 346 -4.37 -10.62 8.49
N ALA A 347 -5.29 -11.27 9.22
CA ALA A 347 -5.13 -12.66 9.63
C ALA A 347 -5.06 -13.66 8.48
N ALA A 348 -5.68 -13.36 7.33
CA ALA A 348 -5.52 -14.20 6.14
C ALA A 348 -4.08 -14.20 5.62
N ALA A 349 -3.40 -13.04 5.61
CA ALA A 349 -1.99 -12.99 5.23
C ALA A 349 -1.14 -13.85 6.17
N GLY A 350 -1.35 -13.72 7.48
CA GLY A 350 -0.65 -14.52 8.49
C GLY A 350 -0.86 -16.01 8.30
N MET A 351 -2.10 -16.46 8.13
CA MET A 351 -2.42 -17.87 7.91
C MET A 351 -1.84 -18.40 6.60
N LEU A 352 -2.00 -17.68 5.49
CA LEU A 352 -1.47 -18.11 4.19
C LEU A 352 0.06 -18.24 4.21
N ILE A 353 0.77 -17.29 4.84
CA ILE A 353 2.24 -17.33 4.93
C ILE A 353 2.68 -18.45 5.88
N ALA A 354 1.97 -18.69 6.98
CA ALA A 354 2.28 -19.77 7.90
C ALA A 354 2.08 -21.16 7.27
N ILE A 355 1.07 -21.33 6.40
CA ILE A 355 0.76 -22.59 5.72
C ILE A 355 1.70 -22.84 4.54
N LEU A 356 2.02 -21.81 3.75
CA LEU A 356 2.75 -21.95 2.49
C LEU A 356 4.26 -21.74 2.59
N LEU A 357 4.73 -21.05 3.63
CA LEU A 357 6.13 -20.67 3.78
C LEU A 357 6.66 -21.03 5.17
N ASP A 358 6.43 -20.16 6.15
CA ASP A 358 6.95 -20.31 7.50
C ASP A 358 6.17 -19.45 8.50
N SER A 359 5.92 -20.01 9.68
CA SER A 359 5.17 -19.34 10.75
C SER A 359 5.90 -18.13 11.32
N ARG A 360 7.24 -18.16 11.44
CA ARG A 360 8.03 -17.04 11.98
C ARG A 360 8.07 -15.86 11.01
N LEU A 361 8.20 -16.15 9.70
CA LEU A 361 8.02 -15.15 8.66
C LEU A 361 6.62 -14.54 8.70
N GLY A 362 5.58 -15.36 8.90
CA GLY A 362 4.20 -14.91 9.05
C GLY A 362 4.05 -13.84 10.13
N VAL A 363 4.67 -14.03 11.30
CA VAL A 363 4.65 -13.06 12.41
C VAL A 363 5.22 -11.70 12.00
N LEU A 364 6.39 -11.70 11.34
CA LEU A 364 7.02 -10.47 10.86
C LEU A 364 6.12 -9.72 9.86
N ILE A 365 5.53 -10.46 8.92
CA ILE A 365 4.69 -9.87 7.87
C ILE A 365 3.38 -9.35 8.45
N VAL A 366 2.74 -10.07 9.38
CA VAL A 366 1.56 -9.57 10.09
C VAL A 366 1.86 -8.28 10.84
N ALA A 367 2.99 -8.19 11.54
CA ALA A 367 3.38 -6.95 12.23
C ALA A 367 3.51 -5.78 11.25
N ILE A 368 4.16 -6.00 10.10
CA ILE A 368 4.30 -5.00 9.04
C ILE A 368 2.94 -4.61 8.44
N LEU A 369 2.09 -5.58 8.09
CA LEU A 369 0.78 -5.32 7.50
C LEU A 369 -0.16 -4.59 8.45
N SER A 370 -0.12 -4.92 9.75
CA SER A 370 -0.87 -4.21 10.79
C SER A 370 -0.41 -2.76 10.97
N PHE A 371 0.90 -2.53 10.90
CA PHE A 371 1.45 -1.18 10.92
C PHE A 371 1.05 -0.38 9.67
N LEU A 372 1.10 -0.99 8.48
CA LEU A 372 0.63 -0.37 7.25
C LEU A 372 -0.88 -0.08 7.27
N LEU A 373 -1.69 -0.98 7.84
CA LEU A 373 -3.12 -0.77 8.04
C LEU A 373 -3.40 0.45 8.91
N MET A 374 -2.67 0.61 10.03
CA MET A 374 -2.77 1.80 10.88
C MET A 374 -2.52 3.08 10.08
N LEU A 375 -1.48 3.11 9.24
CA LEU A 375 -1.18 4.27 8.39
C LEU A 375 -2.26 4.52 7.33
N MET A 376 -2.78 3.46 6.70
CA MET A 376 -3.84 3.55 5.69
C MET A 376 -5.16 4.09 6.26
N SER A 377 -5.39 3.89 7.55
CA SER A 377 -6.56 4.37 8.28
C SER A 377 -6.31 5.68 9.02
N ASN A 378 -5.49 6.57 8.46
CA ASN A 378 -5.17 7.90 9.00
C ASN A 378 -4.53 7.86 10.41
N GLY A 379 -3.68 6.86 10.70
CA GLY A 379 -2.96 6.75 11.96
C GLY A 379 -3.79 6.18 13.13
N GLN A 380 -4.96 5.62 12.86
CA GLN A 380 -5.82 5.06 13.90
C GLN A 380 -5.25 3.74 14.43
N LEU A 381 -4.63 3.81 15.62
CA LEU A 381 -3.98 2.68 16.30
C LEU A 381 -4.90 1.47 16.48
N ARG A 382 -6.20 1.69 16.67
CA ARG A 382 -7.21 0.65 16.87
C ARG A 382 -7.23 -0.43 15.78
N PHE A 383 -7.06 -0.06 14.51
CA PHE A 383 -7.06 -1.05 13.43
C PHE A 383 -5.76 -1.85 13.36
N GLY A 384 -4.62 -1.20 13.60
CA GLY A 384 -3.34 -1.87 13.64
C GLY A 384 -3.27 -2.91 14.77
N VAL A 385 -3.76 -2.56 15.96
CA VAL A 385 -3.80 -3.50 17.10
C VAL A 385 -4.70 -4.69 16.82
N VAL A 386 -5.92 -4.45 16.33
CA VAL A 386 -6.86 -5.55 16.00
C VAL A 386 -6.28 -6.45 14.91
N GLY A 387 -5.72 -5.89 13.84
CA GLY A 387 -5.06 -6.66 12.79
C GLY A 387 -3.86 -7.48 13.27
N MET A 388 -3.10 -6.94 14.24
CA MET A 388 -1.94 -7.64 14.83
C MET A 388 -2.40 -8.79 15.71
N VAL A 389 -3.35 -8.56 16.61
CA VAL A 389 -3.88 -9.60 17.51
C VAL A 389 -4.55 -10.71 16.70
N SER A 390 -5.45 -10.36 15.79
CA SER A 390 -6.13 -11.36 14.95
C SER A 390 -5.16 -12.11 14.05
N GLY A 391 -4.16 -11.43 13.49
CA GLY A 391 -3.15 -12.05 12.63
C GLY A 391 -2.23 -13.03 13.35
N LEU A 392 -1.76 -12.67 14.55
CA LEU A 392 -0.96 -13.58 15.38
C LEU A 392 -1.79 -14.80 15.81
N THR A 393 -3.03 -14.61 16.24
CA THR A 393 -3.94 -15.72 16.57
C THR A 393 -4.14 -16.63 15.35
N GLY A 394 -4.30 -16.07 14.15
CA GLY A 394 -4.43 -16.83 12.91
C GLY A 394 -3.21 -17.71 12.64
N ILE A 395 -2.00 -17.13 12.70
CA ILE A 395 -0.74 -17.86 12.49
C ILE A 395 -0.61 -19.04 13.45
N TYR A 396 -0.78 -18.82 14.75
CA TYR A 396 -0.62 -19.89 15.72
C TYR A 396 -1.71 -20.96 15.61
N SER A 397 -2.93 -20.58 15.20
CA SER A 397 -4.03 -21.53 14.98
C SER A 397 -3.80 -22.48 13.81
N VAL A 398 -2.99 -22.09 12.81
CA VAL A 398 -2.68 -22.93 11.63
C VAL A 398 -1.27 -23.52 11.65
N SER A 399 -0.47 -23.23 12.67
CA SER A 399 0.92 -23.71 12.76
C SER A 399 1.07 -25.23 12.91
N LYS A 400 -0.01 -25.94 13.27
CA LYS A 400 -0.05 -27.41 13.45
C LYS A 400 -1.34 -27.99 12.86
N LEU A 401 -1.53 -27.85 11.55
CA LEU A 401 -2.68 -28.45 10.88
C LEU A 401 -2.52 -29.97 10.81
N SER A 402 -3.48 -30.69 11.38
CA SER A 402 -3.53 -32.15 11.34
C SER A 402 -4.82 -32.67 10.71
N LYS A 403 -5.88 -31.85 10.69
CA LYS A 403 -7.21 -32.21 10.21
C LYS A 403 -7.81 -31.10 9.36
N SER A 404 -8.66 -31.46 8.41
CA SER A 404 -9.34 -30.51 7.51
C SER A 404 -10.24 -29.50 8.24
N GLY A 405 -10.73 -29.85 9.43
CA GLY A 405 -11.53 -28.95 10.29
C GLY A 405 -10.72 -27.93 11.08
N ASP A 406 -9.38 -28.00 11.08
CA ASP A 406 -8.54 -27.07 11.85
C ASP A 406 -8.55 -25.66 11.21
N LEU A 407 -8.75 -25.58 9.90
CA LEU A 407 -8.77 -24.32 9.15
C LEU A 407 -10.02 -23.47 9.43
N THR A 408 -11.19 -24.12 9.63
CA THR A 408 -12.42 -23.43 10.04
C THR A 408 -12.36 -22.98 11.50
N ARG A 409 -11.71 -23.77 12.37
CA ARG A 409 -11.44 -23.39 13.77
C ARG A 409 -10.51 -22.19 13.89
N ALA A 410 -9.51 -22.09 13.02
CA ALA A 410 -8.64 -20.90 12.95
C ALA A 410 -9.46 -19.61 12.67
N GLY A 411 -10.51 -19.69 11.84
CA GLY A 411 -11.46 -18.59 11.63
C GLY A 411 -12.23 -18.18 12.86
N LEU A 412 -12.66 -19.16 13.65
CA LEU A 412 -13.36 -18.90 14.90
C LEU A 412 -12.42 -18.26 15.94
N TYR A 413 -11.19 -18.77 16.07
CA TYR A 413 -10.20 -18.19 16.99
C TYR A 413 -9.78 -16.77 16.58
N THR A 414 -9.58 -16.51 15.29
CA THR A 414 -9.29 -15.16 14.78
C THR A 414 -10.46 -14.21 15.00
N GLY A 415 -11.71 -14.68 14.82
CA GLY A 415 -12.92 -13.92 15.11
C GLY A 415 -13.05 -13.57 16.61
N LEU A 416 -12.86 -14.54 17.50
CA LEU A 416 -12.87 -14.33 18.95
C LEU A 416 -11.76 -13.35 19.40
N ALA A 417 -10.54 -13.52 18.89
CA ALA A 417 -9.44 -12.61 19.17
C ALA A 417 -9.74 -11.18 18.69
N SER A 418 -10.39 -11.05 17.53
CA SER A 418 -10.85 -9.76 17.00
C SER A 418 -11.93 -9.14 17.88
N ILE A 419 -12.93 -9.92 18.34
CA ILE A 419 -13.97 -9.43 19.28
C ILE A 419 -13.31 -8.87 20.54
N CYS A 420 -12.38 -9.62 21.16
CA CYS A 420 -11.69 -9.17 22.35
C CYS A 420 -10.86 -7.89 22.09
N ALA A 421 -10.09 -7.86 20.99
CA ALA A 421 -9.25 -6.72 20.66
C ALA A 421 -10.08 -5.46 20.36
N ILE A 422 -11.17 -5.57 19.59
CA ILE A 422 -12.08 -4.45 19.30
C ILE A 422 -12.73 -3.96 20.59
N GLY A 423 -13.21 -4.88 21.44
CA GLY A 423 -13.80 -4.54 22.73
C GLY A 423 -12.86 -3.72 23.61
N VAL A 424 -11.59 -4.11 23.70
CA VAL A 424 -10.56 -3.36 24.44
C VAL A 424 -10.30 -1.98 23.83
N MET A 425 -10.17 -1.89 22.50
CA MET A 425 -9.89 -0.61 21.83
C MET A 425 -11.04 0.39 21.95
N GLU A 426 -12.29 -0.06 21.80
CA GLU A 426 -13.46 0.80 21.89
C GLU A 426 -13.78 1.18 23.34
N LEU A 427 -13.56 0.28 24.31
CA LEU A 427 -13.70 0.61 25.73
C LEU A 427 -12.67 1.67 26.16
N SER A 428 -11.43 1.57 25.67
CA SER A 428 -10.37 2.55 25.92
C SER A 428 -10.68 3.94 25.31
N SER A 429 -11.56 3.98 24.32
CA SER A 429 -11.98 5.21 23.63
C SER A 429 -13.20 5.88 24.29
N SER A 430 -13.64 5.40 25.46
CA SER A 430 -14.85 5.86 26.17
C SER A 430 -16.14 5.74 25.33
N THR A 431 -16.17 4.81 24.38
CA THR A 431 -17.34 4.52 23.54
C THR A 431 -18.47 3.90 24.40
N PRO A 432 -19.75 4.26 24.18
CA PRO A 432 -20.88 3.66 24.91
C PRO A 432 -20.88 2.13 24.82
N LEU A 433 -21.13 1.47 25.96
CA LEU A 433 -20.95 0.03 26.11
C LEU A 433 -21.80 -0.81 25.13
N GLY A 434 -22.99 -0.32 24.77
CA GLY A 434 -23.81 -0.94 23.71
C GLY A 434 -23.11 -0.96 22.35
N ILE A 435 -22.50 0.15 21.94
CA ILE A 435 -21.76 0.26 20.68
C ILE A 435 -20.49 -0.60 20.72
N VAL A 436 -19.79 -0.65 21.87
CA VAL A 436 -18.63 -1.54 22.07
C VAL A 436 -19.02 -2.99 21.80
N ILE A 437 -20.09 -3.49 22.42
CA ILE A 437 -20.52 -4.88 22.25
C ILE A 437 -20.95 -5.14 20.80
N THR A 438 -21.78 -4.27 20.22
CA THR A 438 -22.28 -4.46 18.85
C THR A 438 -21.15 -4.40 17.82
N SER A 439 -20.23 -3.44 17.94
CA SER A 439 -19.09 -3.31 17.01
C SER A 439 -18.10 -4.47 17.16
N ALA A 440 -17.77 -4.88 18.39
CA ALA A 440 -16.90 -6.02 18.64
C ALA A 440 -17.48 -7.32 18.08
N ALA A 441 -18.75 -7.61 18.35
CA ALA A 441 -19.42 -8.81 17.83
C ALA A 441 -19.52 -8.79 16.30
N LEU A 442 -20.06 -7.72 15.72
CA LEU A 442 -20.30 -7.64 14.28
C LEU A 442 -19.00 -7.67 13.47
N PHE A 443 -18.07 -6.75 13.77
CA PHE A 443 -16.84 -6.63 12.99
C PHE A 443 -15.81 -7.69 13.33
N GLY A 444 -15.77 -8.15 14.59
CA GLY A 444 -14.89 -9.25 14.99
C GLY A 444 -15.26 -10.58 14.33
N ILE A 445 -16.54 -10.95 14.33
CA ILE A 445 -17.03 -12.16 13.63
C ILE A 445 -16.78 -12.03 12.13
N THR A 446 -17.07 -10.87 11.56
CA THR A 446 -16.89 -10.63 10.13
C THR A 446 -15.41 -10.67 9.74
N ASN A 447 -14.49 -10.16 10.57
CA ASN A 447 -13.04 -10.26 10.35
C ASN A 447 -12.59 -11.73 10.27
N GLY A 448 -13.02 -12.56 11.24
CA GLY A 448 -12.70 -14.00 11.26
C GLY A 448 -13.25 -14.75 10.04
N ILE A 449 -14.51 -14.50 9.69
CA ILE A 449 -15.17 -15.12 8.52
C ILE A 449 -14.47 -14.71 7.22
N ILE A 450 -14.25 -13.42 6.98
CA ILE A 450 -13.55 -12.94 5.76
C ILE A 450 -12.15 -13.53 5.70
N SER A 451 -11.42 -13.54 6.82
CA SER A 451 -10.05 -14.05 6.87
C SER A 451 -10.00 -15.55 6.54
N SER A 452 -10.92 -16.35 7.07
CA SER A 452 -11.01 -17.78 6.75
C SER A 452 -11.46 -18.05 5.32
N ILE A 453 -12.47 -17.35 4.82
CA ILE A 453 -12.93 -17.51 3.43
C ILE A 453 -11.80 -17.15 2.47
N LEU A 454 -11.08 -16.07 2.73
CA LEU A 454 -9.95 -15.66 1.89
C LEU A 454 -8.83 -16.71 1.92
N THR A 455 -8.51 -17.22 3.10
CA THR A 455 -7.46 -18.25 3.26
C THR A 455 -7.86 -19.54 2.54
N ILE A 456 -9.04 -20.10 2.86
CA ILE A 456 -9.54 -21.36 2.28
C ILE A 456 -9.73 -21.23 0.76
N GLY A 457 -10.31 -20.12 0.31
CA GLY A 457 -10.65 -19.91 -1.09
C GLY A 457 -9.43 -19.72 -1.98
N ILE A 458 -8.37 -19.08 -1.49
CA ILE A 458 -7.20 -18.74 -2.32
C ILE A 458 -6.08 -19.77 -2.21
N LEU A 459 -5.99 -20.49 -1.09
CA LEU A 459 -4.91 -21.44 -0.82
C LEU A 459 -4.69 -22.46 -1.96
N PRO A 460 -5.70 -23.16 -2.50
CA PRO A 460 -5.48 -24.16 -3.57
C PRO A 460 -4.86 -23.56 -4.85
N TYR A 461 -5.22 -22.31 -5.17
CA TYR A 461 -4.68 -21.61 -6.33
C TYR A 461 -3.22 -21.21 -6.11
N LEU A 462 -2.87 -20.79 -4.90
CA LEU A 462 -1.48 -20.48 -4.56
C LEU A 462 -0.62 -21.74 -4.55
N GLU A 463 -1.10 -22.83 -3.96
CA GLU A 463 -0.41 -24.13 -3.96
C GLU A 463 -0.12 -24.60 -5.38
N SER A 464 -1.12 -24.59 -6.26
CA SER A 464 -0.95 -25.05 -7.65
C SER A 464 -0.05 -24.11 -8.48
N THR A 465 -0.17 -22.79 -8.31
CA THR A 465 0.61 -21.81 -9.07
C THR A 465 2.08 -21.84 -8.67
N PHE A 466 2.37 -21.98 -7.38
CA PHE A 466 3.73 -21.96 -6.84
C PHE A 466 4.33 -23.35 -6.59
N ARG A 467 3.56 -24.43 -6.86
CA ARG A 467 3.94 -25.84 -6.68
C ARG A 467 4.44 -26.14 -5.27
N ILE A 468 3.70 -25.64 -4.26
CA ILE A 468 4.06 -25.79 -2.84
C ILE A 468 3.31 -26.97 -2.25
N THR A 469 4.04 -27.85 -1.56
CA THR A 469 3.49 -28.98 -0.79
C THR A 469 3.07 -28.51 0.60
N SER A 470 1.86 -27.96 0.74
CA SER A 470 1.35 -27.55 2.05
C SER A 470 0.80 -28.74 2.85
N SER A 471 0.69 -28.59 4.17
CA SER A 471 0.00 -29.58 5.02
C SER A 471 -1.46 -29.80 4.62
N VAL A 472 -2.14 -28.77 4.11
CA VAL A 472 -3.53 -28.89 3.65
C VAL A 472 -3.60 -29.77 2.41
N ARG A 473 -2.69 -29.57 1.45
CA ARG A 473 -2.59 -30.38 0.24
C ARG A 473 -2.25 -31.83 0.55
N LEU A 474 -1.33 -32.06 1.49
CA LEU A 474 -0.99 -33.41 1.95
C LEU A 474 -2.17 -34.13 2.61
N LEU A 475 -2.96 -33.42 3.43
CA LEU A 475 -4.18 -33.99 4.02
C LEU A 475 -5.22 -34.36 2.96
N GLU A 476 -5.38 -33.55 1.91
CA GLU A 476 -6.25 -33.87 0.78
C GLU A 476 -5.77 -35.13 0.03
N LEU A 477 -4.46 -35.26 -0.19
CA LEU A 477 -3.85 -36.43 -0.86
C LEU A 477 -3.89 -37.68 0.01
N SER A 478 -3.95 -37.55 1.33
CA SER A 478 -4.10 -38.68 2.25
C SER A 478 -5.50 -39.33 2.20
N TYR A 479 -6.48 -38.64 1.64
CA TYR A 479 -7.86 -39.13 1.56
C TYR A 479 -7.98 -40.29 0.56
N PRO A 480 -8.45 -41.48 0.96
CA PRO A 480 -8.55 -42.66 0.08
C PRO A 480 -9.44 -42.46 -1.15
N GLY A 481 -10.35 -41.47 -1.13
CA GLY A 481 -11.18 -41.12 -2.28
C GLY A 481 -10.45 -40.31 -3.35
N ASN A 482 -9.19 -39.89 -3.13
CA ASN A 482 -8.38 -39.25 -4.16
C ASN A 482 -8.27 -40.17 -5.40
N PRO A 483 -8.45 -39.65 -6.63
CA PRO A 483 -8.52 -40.49 -7.83
C PRO A 483 -7.39 -41.51 -8.00
N LEU A 484 -6.13 -41.11 -7.78
CA LEU A 484 -4.98 -42.00 -7.99
C LEU A 484 -4.86 -43.04 -6.86
N LEU A 485 -5.04 -42.62 -5.60
CA LEU A 485 -5.01 -43.52 -4.46
C LEU A 485 -6.17 -44.52 -4.47
N LYS A 486 -7.35 -44.08 -4.94
CA LYS A 486 -8.50 -44.94 -5.17
C LYS A 486 -8.22 -46.00 -6.23
N ARG A 487 -7.54 -45.63 -7.32
CA ARG A 487 -7.09 -46.60 -8.34
C ARG A 487 -6.13 -47.63 -7.74
N LEU A 488 -5.16 -47.19 -6.94
CA LEU A 488 -4.25 -48.10 -6.23
C LEU A 488 -5.02 -49.10 -5.35
N LEU A 489 -6.00 -48.62 -4.58
CA LEU A 489 -6.87 -49.45 -3.75
C LEU A 489 -7.67 -50.49 -4.57
N THR A 490 -8.15 -50.14 -5.76
CA THR A 490 -9.02 -51.02 -6.55
C THR A 490 -8.28 -51.94 -7.53
N GLU A 491 -7.22 -51.45 -8.17
CA GLU A 491 -6.48 -52.14 -9.23
C GLU A 491 -5.27 -52.93 -8.69
N ALA A 492 -4.66 -52.48 -7.57
CA ALA A 492 -3.51 -53.10 -6.93
C ALA A 492 -3.65 -53.11 -5.38
N PRO A 493 -4.66 -53.82 -4.83
CA PRO A 493 -5.02 -53.74 -3.41
C PRO A 493 -3.90 -54.21 -2.47
N GLY A 494 -3.06 -55.16 -2.90
CA GLY A 494 -1.90 -55.63 -2.13
C GLY A 494 -0.87 -54.53 -1.93
N THR A 495 -0.54 -53.83 -3.02
CA THR A 495 0.33 -52.65 -3.00
C THR A 495 -0.27 -51.50 -2.19
N TYR A 496 -1.59 -51.28 -2.25
CA TYR A 496 -2.24 -50.28 -1.41
C TYR A 496 -2.06 -50.60 0.09
N HIS A 497 -2.35 -51.83 0.51
CA HIS A 497 -2.19 -52.23 1.91
C HIS A 497 -0.74 -52.16 2.38
N HIS A 498 0.21 -52.55 1.53
CA HIS A 498 1.64 -52.32 1.74
C HIS A 498 1.95 -50.85 2.01
N SER A 499 1.56 -49.97 1.09
CA SER A 499 1.82 -48.53 1.16
C SER A 499 1.27 -47.87 2.43
N ILE A 500 0.10 -48.31 2.92
CA ILE A 500 -0.45 -47.82 4.20
C ILE A 500 0.42 -48.24 5.40
N LEU A 501 0.94 -49.48 5.42
CA LEU A 501 1.80 -49.96 6.50
C LEU A 501 3.17 -49.26 6.47
N VAL A 502 3.76 -49.10 5.29
CA VAL A 502 4.98 -48.29 5.09
C VAL A 502 4.75 -46.87 5.58
N GLY A 503 3.61 -46.26 5.26
CA GLY A 503 3.25 -44.93 5.74
C GLY A 503 3.17 -44.82 7.26
N ASN A 504 2.59 -45.80 7.95
CA ASN A 504 2.54 -45.82 9.41
C ASN A 504 3.94 -45.95 10.04
N LEU A 505 4.80 -46.79 9.47
CA LEU A 505 6.19 -46.95 9.93
C LEU A 505 6.97 -45.66 9.74
N ALA A 506 6.93 -45.12 8.53
CA ALA A 506 7.68 -43.93 8.15
C ALA A 506 7.17 -42.67 8.88
N GLU A 507 5.85 -42.53 9.13
CA GLU A 507 5.27 -41.47 9.96
C GLU A 507 5.84 -41.51 11.38
N ALA A 508 5.79 -42.68 12.04
CA ALA A 508 6.28 -42.84 13.41
C ALA A 508 7.78 -42.53 13.54
N ALA A 509 8.57 -42.96 12.55
CA ALA A 509 9.99 -42.66 12.50
C ALA A 509 10.26 -41.16 12.28
N ALA A 510 9.51 -40.51 11.38
CA ALA A 510 9.62 -39.07 11.13
C ALA A 510 9.27 -38.26 12.39
N GLU A 511 8.19 -38.62 13.10
CA GLU A 511 7.84 -37.97 14.37
C GLU A 511 8.95 -38.11 15.42
N ALA A 512 9.55 -39.30 15.53
CA ALA A 512 10.58 -39.58 16.52
C ALA A 512 11.87 -38.78 16.31
N ILE A 513 12.22 -38.43 15.05
CA ILE A 513 13.40 -37.63 14.71
C ILE A 513 13.09 -36.14 14.44
N GLY A 514 11.83 -35.73 14.57
CA GLY A 514 11.39 -34.36 14.28
C GLY A 514 11.44 -33.98 12.79
N GLY A 515 11.23 -34.94 11.89
CA GLY A 515 11.02 -34.73 10.45
C GLY A 515 9.55 -34.39 10.11
N ASP A 516 9.26 -34.18 8.82
CA ASP A 516 7.88 -33.96 8.37
C ASP A 516 7.11 -35.29 8.29
N SER A 517 6.39 -35.61 9.36
CA SER A 517 5.64 -36.88 9.47
C SER A 517 4.47 -36.98 8.49
N LEU A 518 3.80 -35.87 8.20
CA LEU A 518 2.68 -35.84 7.27
C LEU A 518 3.15 -36.04 5.84
N LEU A 519 4.22 -35.36 5.42
CA LEU A 519 4.83 -35.56 4.10
C LEU A 519 5.31 -37.00 3.94
N THR A 520 6.01 -37.53 4.95
CA THR A 520 6.53 -38.90 4.93
C THR A 520 5.41 -39.93 4.78
N ARG A 521 4.34 -39.80 5.58
CA ARG A 521 3.18 -40.70 5.51
C ARG A 521 2.53 -40.66 4.13
N VAL A 522 2.24 -39.46 3.63
CA VAL A 522 1.52 -39.31 2.37
C VAL A 522 2.43 -39.71 1.21
N GLY A 523 3.71 -39.36 1.23
CA GLY A 523 4.70 -39.84 0.26
C GLY A 523 4.72 -41.36 0.18
N ALA A 524 4.71 -42.05 1.33
CA ALA A 524 4.60 -43.51 1.38
C ALA A 524 3.28 -44.05 0.80
N TYR A 525 2.16 -43.33 0.85
CA TYR A 525 0.92 -43.79 0.20
C TYR A 525 1.04 -43.84 -1.32
N TYR A 526 1.91 -42.99 -1.89
CA TYR A 526 2.07 -42.88 -3.33
C TYR A 526 3.36 -43.51 -3.87
N HIS A 527 4.33 -43.90 -3.02
CA HIS A 527 5.67 -44.35 -3.45
C HIS A 527 5.64 -45.43 -4.55
N ASP A 528 4.64 -46.31 -4.47
CA ASP A 528 4.49 -47.50 -5.29
C ASP A 528 3.44 -47.39 -6.40
N VAL A 529 2.90 -46.19 -6.68
CA VAL A 529 1.78 -46.04 -7.65
C VAL A 529 2.11 -46.48 -9.08
N GLY A 530 3.38 -46.55 -9.44
CA GLY A 530 3.79 -47.07 -10.75
C GLY A 530 3.44 -48.55 -10.95
N LYS A 531 3.28 -49.33 -9.86
CA LYS A 531 2.83 -50.73 -9.93
C LYS A 531 1.45 -50.87 -10.58
N LEU A 532 0.64 -49.80 -10.62
CA LEU A 532 -0.64 -49.75 -11.34
C LEU A 532 -0.53 -50.11 -12.83
N LYS A 533 0.61 -49.83 -13.49
CA LYS A 533 0.77 -50.16 -14.91
C LYS A 533 0.78 -51.66 -15.15
N ARG A 534 1.33 -52.45 -14.20
CA ARG A 534 1.51 -53.90 -14.34
C ARG A 534 1.33 -54.64 -12.99
N PRO A 535 0.16 -54.58 -12.33
CA PRO A 535 0.00 -55.07 -10.96
C PRO A 535 0.36 -56.55 -10.77
N TYR A 536 0.06 -57.37 -11.79
CA TYR A 536 0.28 -58.83 -11.78
C TYR A 536 1.76 -59.25 -11.63
N PHE A 537 2.72 -58.37 -11.96
CA PHE A 537 4.15 -58.67 -11.77
C PHE A 537 4.64 -58.48 -10.33
N PHE A 538 3.83 -57.90 -9.45
CA PHE A 538 4.21 -57.65 -8.06
C PHE A 538 3.57 -58.66 -7.12
N ILE A 539 4.39 -59.35 -6.32
CA ILE A 539 4.00 -60.53 -5.53
C ILE A 539 2.86 -60.23 -4.54
N GLU A 540 2.80 -59.01 -4.00
CA GLU A 540 1.76 -58.59 -3.08
C GLU A 540 0.37 -58.53 -3.71
N ASN A 541 0.28 -58.44 -5.05
CA ASN A 541 -0.98 -58.43 -5.79
C ASN A 541 -1.33 -59.78 -6.42
N GLN A 542 -0.46 -60.78 -6.31
CA GLN A 542 -0.69 -62.12 -6.87
C GLN A 542 -1.57 -62.92 -5.90
N MET A 543 -2.86 -63.07 -6.22
CA MET A 543 -3.77 -63.95 -5.46
C MET A 543 -3.91 -65.30 -6.17
N ASN A 544 -3.32 -66.36 -5.61
CA ASN A 544 -3.45 -67.75 -6.09
C ASN A 544 -3.16 -67.97 -7.59
N THR A 545 -2.16 -67.26 -8.13
CA THR A 545 -1.74 -67.38 -9.53
C THR A 545 -0.25 -67.71 -9.60
N ASP A 546 0.17 -68.37 -10.69
CA ASP A 546 1.59 -68.60 -10.97
C ASP A 546 2.35 -67.27 -11.00
N ASN A 547 3.56 -67.24 -10.45
CA ASN A 547 4.42 -66.06 -10.53
C ASN A 547 4.94 -65.88 -11.97
N PRO A 548 4.64 -64.77 -12.67
CA PRO A 548 5.11 -64.54 -14.04
C PRO A 548 6.64 -64.51 -14.16
N HIS A 549 7.35 -64.17 -13.07
CA HIS A 549 8.81 -64.12 -13.02
C HIS A 549 9.50 -65.48 -13.14
N ASP A 550 8.75 -66.58 -13.00
CA ASP A 550 9.30 -67.93 -13.20
C ASP A 550 9.44 -68.28 -14.69
N LYS A 551 8.75 -67.54 -15.56
CA LYS A 551 8.67 -67.81 -17.01
C LYS A 551 9.51 -66.84 -17.84
N ILE A 552 10.28 -65.95 -17.22
CA ILE A 552 11.09 -64.91 -17.88
C ILE A 552 12.51 -64.82 -17.32
N ALA A 553 13.44 -64.24 -18.09
CA ALA A 553 14.82 -64.05 -17.68
C ALA A 553 14.94 -63.10 -16.46
N PRO A 554 15.95 -63.29 -15.57
CA PRO A 554 16.17 -62.41 -14.42
C PRO A 554 16.41 -60.94 -14.78
N THR A 555 17.11 -60.67 -15.89
CA THR A 555 17.33 -59.31 -16.39
C THR A 555 16.01 -58.64 -16.81
N LEU A 556 15.14 -59.36 -17.52
CA LEU A 556 13.81 -58.86 -17.89
C LEU A 556 12.91 -58.65 -16.68
N SER A 557 12.98 -59.55 -15.68
CA SER A 557 12.27 -59.38 -14.41
C SER A 557 12.69 -58.11 -13.69
N THR A 558 14.00 -57.87 -13.61
CA THR A 558 14.57 -56.68 -12.96
C THR A 558 14.17 -55.42 -13.70
N LEU A 559 14.20 -55.44 -15.04
CA LEU A 559 13.72 -54.33 -15.85
C LEU A 559 12.25 -54.00 -15.56
N ILE A 560 11.36 -55.00 -15.57
CA ILE A 560 9.93 -54.80 -15.30
C ILE A 560 9.71 -54.23 -13.90
N LEU A 561 10.42 -54.75 -12.90
CA LEU A 561 10.29 -54.28 -11.52
C LEU A 561 10.82 -52.86 -11.38
N THR A 562 12.04 -52.57 -11.83
CA THR A 562 12.65 -51.23 -11.69
C THR A 562 11.87 -50.13 -12.42
N PHE A 563 11.18 -50.46 -13.52
CA PHE A 563 10.36 -49.49 -14.25
C PHE A 563 9.19 -48.89 -13.44
N HIS A 564 8.74 -49.51 -12.34
CA HIS A 564 7.64 -48.94 -11.55
C HIS A 564 7.99 -47.55 -10.98
N VAL A 565 9.26 -47.26 -10.75
CA VAL A 565 9.70 -45.93 -10.30
C VAL A 565 9.41 -44.88 -11.37
N LYS A 566 9.85 -45.13 -12.61
CA LYS A 566 9.62 -44.23 -13.76
C LYS A 566 8.13 -44.10 -14.09
N ASP A 567 7.40 -45.21 -14.11
CA ASP A 567 5.95 -45.24 -14.32
C ASP A 567 5.21 -44.47 -13.20
N GLY A 568 5.69 -44.57 -11.96
CA GLY A 568 5.16 -43.84 -10.81
C GLY A 568 5.36 -42.35 -10.94
N VAL A 569 6.56 -41.90 -11.34
CA VAL A 569 6.86 -40.49 -11.62
C VAL A 569 6.00 -39.94 -12.76
N GLU A 570 5.81 -40.71 -13.84
CA GLU A 570 4.93 -40.33 -14.96
C GLU A 570 3.48 -40.13 -14.48
N LEU A 571 2.93 -41.12 -13.77
CA LEU A 571 1.58 -41.05 -13.20
C LEU A 571 1.44 -39.89 -12.21
N ALA A 572 2.42 -39.70 -11.32
CA ALA A 572 2.40 -38.61 -10.35
C ALA A 572 2.36 -37.24 -11.03
N ARG A 573 3.10 -37.05 -12.12
CA ARG A 573 3.07 -35.82 -12.94
C ARG A 573 1.74 -35.64 -13.67
N GLU A 574 1.18 -36.71 -14.23
CA GLU A 574 -0.15 -36.69 -14.88
C GLU A 574 -1.25 -36.23 -13.90
N TYR A 575 -1.22 -36.76 -12.68
CA TYR A 575 -2.16 -36.41 -11.61
C TYR A 575 -1.78 -35.13 -10.84
N LYS A 576 -0.73 -34.42 -11.27
CA LYS A 576 -0.25 -33.16 -10.66
C LYS A 576 0.01 -33.28 -9.17
N LEU A 577 0.66 -34.37 -8.75
CA LEU A 577 1.14 -34.50 -7.38
C LEU A 577 2.24 -33.46 -7.10
N PRO A 578 2.38 -33.02 -5.83
CA PRO A 578 3.46 -32.12 -5.43
C PRO A 578 4.85 -32.73 -5.68
N GLU A 579 5.84 -31.89 -5.95
CA GLU A 579 7.20 -32.33 -6.32
C GLU A 579 7.85 -33.17 -5.21
N ASP A 580 7.59 -32.86 -3.94
CA ASP A 580 8.15 -33.63 -2.82
C ASP A 580 7.65 -35.08 -2.80
N ILE A 581 6.40 -35.34 -3.21
CA ILE A 581 5.88 -36.71 -3.36
C ILE A 581 6.49 -37.39 -4.59
N ILE A 582 6.63 -36.66 -5.70
CA ILE A 582 7.28 -37.18 -6.92
C ILE A 582 8.72 -37.60 -6.59
N ASN A 583 9.45 -36.79 -5.82
CA ASN A 583 10.80 -37.08 -5.36
C ASN A 583 10.85 -38.34 -4.49
N ILE A 584 9.90 -38.53 -3.58
CA ILE A 584 9.81 -39.76 -2.78
C ILE A 584 9.56 -40.98 -3.69
N ILE A 585 8.65 -40.87 -4.67
CA ILE A 585 8.41 -41.94 -5.64
C ILE A 585 9.70 -42.28 -6.42
N GLU A 586 10.44 -41.27 -6.86
CA GLU A 586 11.68 -41.47 -7.62
C GLU A 586 12.81 -42.08 -6.76
N GLN A 587 12.89 -41.71 -5.48
CA GLN A 587 14.05 -41.97 -4.62
C GLN A 587 13.89 -43.15 -3.66
N HIS A 588 12.68 -43.67 -3.43
CA HIS A 588 12.43 -44.64 -2.35
C HIS A 588 13.22 -45.96 -2.48
N HIS A 589 13.73 -46.31 -3.67
CA HIS A 589 14.65 -47.42 -3.85
C HIS A 589 16.13 -47.01 -4.05
N GLY A 590 16.40 -45.72 -4.25
CA GLY A 590 17.75 -45.21 -4.49
C GLY A 590 18.43 -45.93 -5.65
N SER A 591 19.68 -46.35 -5.44
CA SER A 591 20.42 -47.22 -6.36
C SER A 591 20.53 -48.67 -5.84
N GLY A 592 19.51 -49.12 -5.11
CA GLY A 592 19.51 -50.42 -4.45
C GLY A 592 19.58 -51.59 -5.42
N LEU A 593 20.15 -52.72 -4.98
CA LEU A 593 20.30 -53.93 -5.79
C LEU A 593 19.05 -54.82 -5.71
N CYS A 594 18.51 -55.24 -6.85
CA CYS A 594 17.47 -56.27 -6.98
C CYS A 594 18.05 -57.68 -6.68
N THR A 595 18.38 -57.89 -5.40
CA THR A 595 19.23 -58.98 -4.87
C THR A 595 18.76 -60.37 -5.32
N TYR A 596 17.46 -60.66 -5.27
CA TYR A 596 16.91 -61.96 -5.67
C TYR A 596 17.21 -62.32 -7.14
N PHE A 597 16.97 -61.39 -8.06
CA PHE A 597 17.19 -61.64 -9.49
C PHE A 597 18.66 -61.60 -9.88
N TYR A 598 19.47 -60.81 -9.18
CA TYR A 598 20.92 -60.83 -9.32
C TYR A 598 21.48 -62.23 -8.97
N HIS A 599 21.13 -62.77 -7.81
CA HIS A 599 21.55 -64.13 -7.44
C HIS A 599 21.00 -65.21 -8.37
N LYS A 600 19.73 -65.10 -8.80
CA LYS A 600 19.14 -66.02 -9.79
C LYS A 600 19.89 -65.97 -11.14
N ALA A 601 20.43 -64.82 -11.53
CA ALA A 601 21.24 -64.68 -12.73
C ALA A 601 22.62 -65.35 -12.58
N LEU A 602 23.26 -65.19 -11.42
CA LEU A 602 24.53 -65.87 -11.08
C LEU A 602 24.37 -67.40 -11.07
N GLU A 603 23.29 -67.91 -10.48
CA GLU A 603 22.99 -69.35 -10.41
C GLU A 603 22.71 -69.98 -11.79
N ASN A 604 22.18 -69.22 -12.74
CA ASN A 604 21.88 -69.68 -14.10
C ASN A 604 23.11 -69.76 -15.03
N GLY A 605 24.33 -69.61 -14.51
CA GLY A 605 25.57 -69.90 -15.25
C GLY A 605 26.09 -68.75 -16.12
N GLN A 606 25.65 -67.50 -15.89
CA GLN A 606 26.15 -66.29 -16.57
C GLN A 606 27.21 -65.52 -15.74
N ASN A 607 27.92 -66.20 -14.84
CA ASN A 607 28.81 -65.59 -13.83
C ASN A 607 29.91 -64.66 -14.39
N GLU A 608 30.33 -64.82 -15.64
CA GLU A 608 31.39 -63.98 -16.24
C GLU A 608 30.86 -62.71 -16.95
N SER A 609 29.54 -62.56 -17.10
CA SER A 609 28.93 -61.41 -17.80
C SER A 609 27.90 -60.62 -16.99
N VAL A 610 27.53 -61.06 -15.79
CA VAL A 610 26.49 -60.42 -14.96
C VAL A 610 27.14 -59.37 -14.05
N THR A 611 26.79 -58.10 -14.25
CA THR A 611 27.25 -56.97 -13.44
C THR A 611 26.16 -56.55 -12.43
N GLU A 612 26.53 -56.01 -11.27
CA GLU A 612 25.54 -55.52 -10.30
C GLU A 612 24.73 -54.34 -10.86
N GLU A 613 25.37 -53.52 -11.70
CA GLU A 613 24.80 -52.34 -12.31
C GLU A 613 23.54 -52.66 -13.15
N GLU A 614 23.51 -53.80 -13.83
CA GLU A 614 22.34 -54.26 -14.60
C GLU A 614 21.13 -54.60 -13.71
N PHE A 615 21.34 -54.80 -12.41
CA PHE A 615 20.33 -55.21 -11.45
C PHE A 615 20.05 -54.13 -10.39
N ARG A 616 20.60 -52.92 -10.53
CA ARG A 616 20.35 -51.80 -9.64
C ARG A 616 19.30 -50.86 -10.19
N TYR A 617 18.59 -50.19 -9.29
CA TYR A 617 17.77 -49.03 -9.65
C TYR A 617 18.67 -47.88 -10.16
N GLU A 618 18.15 -47.07 -11.09
CA GLU A 618 18.91 -45.95 -11.66
C GLU A 618 19.15 -44.79 -10.66
N GLY A 619 18.43 -44.75 -9.55
CA GLY A 619 18.46 -43.64 -8.59
C GLY A 619 17.56 -42.46 -8.98
N PRO A 620 17.76 -41.28 -8.36
CA PRO A 620 18.86 -40.94 -7.44
C PRO A 620 18.69 -41.53 -6.03
N LYS A 621 19.76 -41.52 -5.23
CA LYS A 621 19.69 -41.82 -3.79
C LYS A 621 18.75 -40.82 -3.09
N PRO A 622 18.15 -41.16 -1.93
CA PRO A 622 17.41 -40.23 -1.10
C PRO A 622 18.15 -38.92 -0.88
N GLN A 623 17.52 -37.80 -1.27
CA GLN A 623 18.05 -36.46 -1.08
C GLN A 623 17.53 -35.80 0.20
N THR A 624 16.49 -36.37 0.81
CA THR A 624 15.83 -35.86 2.01
C THR A 624 15.70 -36.95 3.06
N ARG A 625 15.58 -36.55 4.33
CA ARG A 625 15.33 -37.47 5.44
C ARG A 625 14.04 -38.24 5.22
N GLU A 626 12.99 -37.54 4.77
CA GLU A 626 11.67 -38.11 4.50
C GLU A 626 11.71 -39.21 3.41
N ALA A 627 12.44 -39.00 2.30
CA ALA A 627 12.62 -40.03 1.28
C ALA A 627 13.41 -41.25 1.81
N ALA A 628 14.43 -41.01 2.62
CA ALA A 628 15.19 -42.09 3.26
C ALA A 628 14.35 -42.89 4.26
N LEU A 629 13.46 -42.23 5.01
CA LEU A 629 12.51 -42.92 5.91
C LEU A 629 11.56 -43.83 5.15
N VAL A 630 11.02 -43.39 4.00
CA VAL A 630 10.17 -44.23 3.16
C VAL A 630 10.95 -45.42 2.61
N MET A 631 12.19 -45.22 2.14
CA MET A 631 13.07 -46.33 1.70
C MET A 631 13.28 -47.38 2.80
N LEU A 632 13.63 -46.93 4.01
CA LEU A 632 13.90 -47.81 5.13
C LEU A 632 12.63 -48.54 5.58
N ALA A 633 11.51 -47.83 5.66
CA ALA A 633 10.22 -48.40 6.02
C ALA A 633 9.74 -49.45 5.01
N ASP A 634 9.85 -49.17 3.70
CA ASP A 634 9.52 -50.10 2.63
C ASP A 634 10.34 -51.39 2.72
N SER A 635 11.67 -51.25 2.86
CA SER A 635 12.59 -52.39 2.97
C SER A 635 12.30 -53.22 4.23
N VAL A 636 12.01 -52.57 5.35
CA VAL A 636 11.70 -53.22 6.63
C VAL A 636 10.35 -53.93 6.60
N GLU A 637 9.31 -53.30 6.06
CA GLU A 637 7.98 -53.88 5.93
C GLU A 637 8.07 -55.18 5.11
N ALA A 638 8.67 -55.10 3.92
CA ALA A 638 8.78 -56.23 3.02
C ALA A 638 9.58 -57.39 3.64
N ALA A 639 10.70 -57.08 4.32
CA ALA A 639 11.52 -58.07 5.00
C ALA A 639 10.77 -58.75 6.15
N VAL A 640 10.07 -57.98 7.00
CA VAL A 640 9.34 -58.53 8.16
C VAL A 640 8.10 -59.30 7.73
N ARG A 641 7.42 -58.87 6.66
CA ARG A 641 6.29 -59.59 6.06
C ARG A 641 6.69 -61.00 5.62
N SER A 642 7.91 -61.18 5.12
CA SER A 642 8.46 -62.47 4.67
C SER A 642 8.92 -63.40 5.80
N LEU A 643 9.02 -62.93 7.05
CA LEU A 643 9.43 -63.76 8.18
C LEU A 643 8.39 -64.84 8.51
N GLN A 644 8.82 -66.10 8.61
CA GLN A 644 7.96 -67.22 9.01
C GLN A 644 7.44 -67.09 10.45
N ASN A 645 8.29 -66.64 11.40
CA ASN A 645 7.90 -66.39 12.81
C ASN A 645 8.29 -64.98 13.23
N ARG A 646 7.28 -64.14 13.48
CA ARG A 646 7.41 -62.71 13.78
C ARG A 646 7.53 -62.44 15.29
N THR A 647 8.49 -63.09 15.96
CA THR A 647 8.81 -62.79 17.37
C THR A 647 9.55 -61.46 17.48
N TYR A 648 9.37 -60.72 18.59
CA TYR A 648 10.01 -59.43 18.84
C TYR A 648 11.51 -59.40 18.49
N ASN A 649 12.32 -60.29 19.11
CA ASN A 649 13.77 -60.34 18.90
C ASN A 649 14.18 -60.60 17.44
N ARG A 650 13.35 -61.34 16.67
CA ARG A 650 13.63 -61.59 15.25
C ARG A 650 13.29 -60.39 14.38
N MET A 651 12.21 -59.67 14.71
CA MET A 651 11.86 -58.41 14.04
C MET A 651 12.92 -57.36 14.32
N GLU A 652 13.33 -57.19 15.58
CA GLU A 652 14.42 -56.28 15.98
C GLU A 652 15.72 -56.57 15.23
N GLY A 653 16.17 -57.84 15.24
CA GLY A 653 17.38 -58.24 14.51
C GLY A 653 17.28 -58.05 12.99
N MET A 654 16.07 -58.18 12.40
CA MET A 654 15.85 -57.91 10.98
C MET A 654 15.89 -56.41 10.67
N VAL A 655 15.22 -55.58 11.48
CA VAL A 655 15.20 -54.11 11.32
C VAL A 655 16.62 -53.55 11.36
N HIS A 656 17.40 -53.88 12.39
CA HIS A 656 18.78 -53.40 12.51
C HIS A 656 19.67 -53.85 11.35
N ARG A 657 19.46 -55.06 10.83
CA ARG A 657 20.19 -55.56 9.67
C ARG A 657 19.87 -54.75 8.42
N ILE A 658 18.60 -54.55 8.11
CA ILE A 658 18.18 -53.78 6.92
C ILE A 658 18.71 -52.35 6.97
N VAL A 659 18.61 -51.67 8.13
CA VAL A 659 19.15 -50.32 8.30
C VAL A 659 20.66 -50.30 8.08
N LYS A 660 21.38 -51.28 8.64
CA LYS A 660 22.83 -51.42 8.47
C LYS A 660 23.21 -51.71 7.01
N ASP A 661 22.48 -52.57 6.33
CA ASP A 661 22.76 -52.94 4.94
C ASP A 661 22.58 -51.72 4.01
N LYS A 662 21.53 -50.91 4.22
CA LYS A 662 21.33 -49.66 3.47
C LYS A 662 22.43 -48.63 3.73
N LEU A 663 22.90 -48.53 4.97
CA LEU A 663 24.02 -47.67 5.34
C LEU A 663 25.32 -48.14 4.66
N LEU A 664 25.60 -49.44 4.65
CA LEU A 664 26.81 -50.00 4.04
C LEU A 664 26.80 -49.95 2.50
N ASP A 665 25.62 -50.03 1.88
CA ASP A 665 25.42 -49.84 0.42
C ASP A 665 25.46 -48.33 0.02
N GLY A 666 25.72 -47.43 0.98
CA GLY A 666 25.83 -45.99 0.75
C GLY A 666 24.51 -45.32 0.35
N GLN A 667 23.36 -45.96 0.55
CA GLN A 667 22.06 -45.41 0.12
C GLN A 667 21.68 -44.12 0.87
N LEU A 668 22.28 -43.89 2.03
CA LEU A 668 21.96 -42.76 2.91
C LEU A 668 22.96 -41.59 2.80
N ASP A 669 23.94 -41.68 1.90
CA ASP A 669 25.06 -40.71 1.78
C ASP A 669 24.63 -39.29 1.35
N GLU A 670 23.48 -39.17 0.69
CA GLU A 670 23.00 -37.94 0.07
C GLU A 670 21.82 -37.30 0.83
N CYS A 671 21.55 -37.74 2.07
CA CYS A 671 20.52 -37.19 2.93
C CYS A 671 21.07 -36.82 4.32
N ASP A 672 20.41 -35.87 4.99
CA ASP A 672 20.83 -35.34 6.30
C ASP A 672 20.42 -36.24 7.49
N LEU A 673 20.51 -37.57 7.37
CA LEU A 673 20.28 -38.50 8.50
C LEU A 673 21.56 -38.69 9.32
N THR A 674 21.46 -38.57 10.64
CA THR A 674 22.59 -38.84 11.54
C THR A 674 22.58 -40.29 12.02
N PHE A 675 23.72 -40.81 12.49
CA PHE A 675 23.78 -42.14 13.11
C PHE A 675 22.82 -42.29 14.30
N LYS A 676 22.62 -41.22 15.07
CA LYS A 676 21.65 -41.21 16.17
C LYS A 676 20.22 -41.37 15.66
N ASP A 677 19.88 -40.76 14.53
CA ASP A 677 18.56 -40.89 13.93
C ASP A 677 18.29 -42.35 13.53
N LEU A 678 19.28 -43.07 12.99
CA LEU A 678 19.13 -44.48 12.59
C LEU A 678 18.69 -45.39 13.75
N ASP A 679 19.25 -45.22 14.94
CA ASP A 679 18.86 -45.99 16.13
C ASP A 679 17.43 -45.65 16.59
N VAL A 680 17.07 -44.37 16.53
CA VAL A 680 15.71 -43.90 16.86
C VAL A 680 14.69 -44.43 15.86
N ILE A 681 15.02 -44.41 14.56
CA ILE A 681 14.20 -44.95 13.47
C ILE A 681 13.96 -46.44 13.65
N ALA A 682 15.03 -47.22 13.90
CA ALA A 682 14.92 -48.66 14.13
C ALA A 682 13.97 -48.97 15.31
N SER A 683 14.14 -48.23 16.42
CA SER A 683 13.27 -48.37 17.61
C SER A 683 11.80 -48.05 17.29
N ALA A 684 11.54 -46.97 16.55
CA ALA A 684 10.19 -46.58 16.13
C ALA A 684 9.53 -47.65 15.23
N PHE A 685 10.27 -48.20 14.26
CA PHE A 685 9.78 -49.29 13.43
C PHE A 685 9.44 -50.53 14.24
N ILE A 686 10.31 -50.95 15.17
CA ILE A 686 10.06 -52.11 16.03
C ILE A 686 8.79 -51.92 16.86
N GLN A 687 8.56 -50.72 17.39
CA GLN A 687 7.36 -50.42 18.17
C GLN A 687 6.08 -50.55 17.33
N VAL A 688 6.07 -49.97 16.13
CA VAL A 688 4.91 -50.03 15.22
C VAL A 688 4.66 -51.46 14.72
N LEU A 689 5.71 -52.17 14.27
CA LEU A 689 5.63 -53.56 13.82
C LEU A 689 5.14 -54.49 14.92
N SER A 690 5.61 -54.28 16.15
CA SER A 690 5.14 -55.04 17.31
C SER A 690 3.64 -54.86 17.49
N GLY A 691 3.12 -53.64 17.41
CA GLY A 691 1.68 -53.37 17.49
C GLY A 691 0.86 -54.05 16.38
N ILE A 692 1.36 -54.03 15.13
CA ILE A 692 0.68 -54.61 13.96
C ILE A 692 0.65 -56.14 14.03
N PHE A 693 1.77 -56.77 14.41
CA PHE A 693 1.95 -58.22 14.35
C PHE A 693 1.76 -58.94 15.70
N HIS A 694 1.28 -58.26 16.74
CA HIS A 694 0.79 -58.94 17.94
C HIS A 694 -0.39 -59.82 17.55
N ALA A 695 -0.18 -61.14 17.64
CA ALA A 695 -1.24 -62.11 17.51
C ALA A 695 -2.35 -61.75 18.50
N ARG A 696 -3.57 -61.46 18.01
CA ARG A 696 -4.76 -61.71 18.82
C ARG A 696 -4.63 -63.17 19.23
N ILE A 697 -4.50 -63.41 20.53
CA ILE A 697 -4.55 -64.75 21.11
C ILE A 697 -5.78 -65.42 20.50
N GLU A 698 -5.58 -66.40 19.62
CA GLU A 698 -6.66 -67.25 19.16
C GLU A 698 -7.16 -67.96 20.42
N TYR A 699 -8.40 -67.65 20.81
CA TYR A 699 -9.06 -68.46 21.82
C TYR A 699 -9.08 -69.89 21.28
N PRO A 700 -8.58 -70.87 22.06
CA PRO A 700 -8.60 -72.25 21.61
C PRO A 700 -10.04 -72.60 21.21
N ASP A 701 -10.17 -73.12 20.00
CA ASP A 701 -11.44 -73.56 19.45
C ASP A 701 -11.94 -74.73 20.31
N LEU A 702 -12.77 -74.40 21.32
CA LEU A 702 -13.36 -75.33 22.30
C LEU A 702 -14.18 -76.46 21.64
N SER A 703 -14.39 -76.40 20.33
CA SER A 703 -15.00 -77.47 19.53
C SER A 703 -14.04 -78.65 19.29
N LYS A 704 -12.72 -78.40 19.11
CA LYS A 704 -11.73 -79.45 18.83
C LYS A 704 -11.28 -80.21 20.08
N GLU A 705 -11.27 -79.56 21.24
CA GLU A 705 -11.02 -80.25 22.53
C GLU A 705 -12.17 -81.18 22.91
N LYS A 706 -13.44 -80.78 22.66
CA LYS A 706 -14.59 -81.65 22.90
C LYS A 706 -14.66 -82.86 21.96
N GLU A 707 -14.22 -82.73 20.71
CA GLU A 707 -14.11 -83.88 19.79
C GLU A 707 -12.96 -84.82 20.17
N ALA A 708 -11.83 -84.30 20.65
CA ALA A 708 -10.70 -85.09 21.14
C ALA A 708 -11.02 -85.83 22.45
N GLU A 709 -11.75 -85.20 23.38
CA GLU A 709 -12.24 -85.83 24.61
C GLU A 709 -13.37 -86.83 24.34
N GLY A 710 -14.28 -86.54 23.41
CA GLY A 710 -15.33 -87.47 22.98
C GLY A 710 -14.81 -88.74 22.30
N ARG A 711 -13.72 -88.64 21.53
CA ARG A 711 -13.04 -89.82 20.95
C ARG A 711 -12.26 -90.62 21.99
N LYS A 712 -11.62 -89.98 22.97
CA LYS A 712 -10.94 -90.67 24.08
C LYS A 712 -11.94 -91.40 25.00
N ALA A 713 -13.10 -90.81 25.29
CA ALA A 713 -14.16 -91.42 26.10
C ALA A 713 -14.80 -92.64 25.41
N LYS A 714 -15.02 -92.61 24.08
CA LYS A 714 -15.50 -93.78 23.32
C LYS A 714 -14.49 -94.94 23.29
N SER A 715 -13.18 -94.66 23.23
CA SER A 715 -12.16 -95.73 23.27
C SER A 715 -12.00 -96.37 24.66
N ALA A 716 -12.22 -95.59 25.73
CA ALA A 716 -12.18 -96.08 27.11
C ALA A 716 -13.42 -96.92 27.49
N GLY A 717 -14.60 -96.60 26.92
CA GLY A 717 -15.82 -97.39 27.09
C GLY A 717 -15.74 -98.78 26.46
N VAL A 718 -15.12 -98.91 25.29
CA VAL A 718 -14.98 -100.21 24.58
C VAL A 718 -13.96 -101.12 25.28
N ARG A 719 -12.90 -100.57 25.90
CA ARG A 719 -11.94 -101.38 26.70
C ARG A 719 -12.53 -101.91 28.01
N LYS A 720 -13.52 -101.24 28.60
CA LYS A 720 -14.18 -101.70 29.85
C LYS A 720 -15.22 -102.81 29.63
N GLN A 721 -15.76 -102.95 28.42
CA GLN A 721 -16.67 -104.06 28.08
C GLN A 721 -15.94 -105.34 27.65
N PHE A 722 -14.71 -105.24 27.13
CA PHE A 722 -13.92 -106.41 26.71
C PHE A 722 -13.25 -107.17 27.89
N PHE A 723 -13.03 -106.51 29.04
CA PHE A 723 -12.40 -107.12 30.22
C PHE A 723 -13.38 -107.71 31.25
N ARG A 724 -14.70 -107.64 31.02
CA ARG A 724 -15.71 -108.22 31.93
C ARG A 724 -16.28 -109.57 31.46
N ALA A 725 -15.71 -110.15 30.40
CA ALA A 725 -16.16 -111.42 29.81
C ALA A 725 -15.13 -112.58 29.85
N ARG A 726 -14.00 -112.43 30.59
CA ARG A 726 -13.05 -113.53 30.85
C ARG A 726 -12.48 -113.44 32.28
N GLY A 727 -12.80 -114.44 33.10
CA GLY A 727 -12.43 -114.59 34.52
C GLY A 727 -13.70 -114.57 35.38
N ARG A 728 -14.34 -115.70 35.69
CA ARG A 728 -13.97 -116.66 36.75
C ARG A 728 -13.56 -115.98 38.05
#